data_AF-A0A969YLL3-F1
#
_entry.id   AF-A0A969YLL3-F1
#
_cell.length_a   1.000
_cell.length_b   1.000
_cell.length_c   1.000
_cell.angle_alpha   90.00
_cell.angle_beta   90.00
_cell.angle_gamma   90.00
#
_symmetry.space_group_name_H-M   'P 1'
#
loop_
_entity.id
_entity.type
_entity.pdbx_description
1 polymer ?
#
loop_
_entity_poly.entity_id
_entity_poly.type
_entity_poly.pdbx_seq_one_letter_code
_entity_poly.pdbx_strand_id
1 'polypeptide(L)'
;AVVQWDPQKDKVFMEREVMERYGVTSRQFRDFLALVGDSSDNVPGVKGVGEKSAQQLMQRWESLDGIYAHIDAVAPESVKKKLRDHRDAAFLSKRLVSLKDDVPLDFSLEDFTPGSPARADLMRFCREQGFKSLLESLSQQWGEDIEEVSPSRADRRMMEIRVIEEAEGLEALVRHMARNSPFSIHVDTSSFDPMQSHIRGIALCCEEDRASYVPLTSAAPDDMPGRVRKGILNLKALEPLLTGKEMKKAGHNLKHDTVALMRHGMRLEGMVFDSMVGSYLLDPARGSHTIERIVEEILGESISAPVESRNRAKSSRKDAAGVDSRYSMEAACARAAAAWRIMPLIRHKLEETGQEFLFDSLEMPLISILAGMEHRGILVDAHHLRDLTVQFEEALQEKASTIYALAKEEFNIQSPRQLASILFEKLELPVIRKTKTGPSTDMSVLEELAPHHPIVEQVIAYRSLAKLKGTYADALPALIHPDTGRIHTSYNQTVTATGRLSSSEPNLQNIPIRTEEGRRIRRAFIAAPGHVLLSADYSQIELRILAHFSEDRHLVEAFQTGADVHLRTAAEMLNVPAHEVTPEMRRQAKTINFGIIYGMGPYGLAQRLRITSKLAKAAIEKYFEHYVGVRRFINECIEKARRQGYTETLLGRRRQIPELQSRNFNVRQQGERLAINTPIQGTAADLIKKAMIDVQGRLDAAGLRAAMLLQVHDELVFEVPEGELETVRNLVKEAMEAVWPLKVPLMVDMGTGQNWTEAHP
;
A
#
# COMPACT_ATOMS: atom_id res chain seq x y z
N ALA A 1 5.29 47.67 23.30
CA ALA A 1 4.06 46.91 23.60
C ALA A 1 4.36 45.43 23.42
N VAL A 2 3.96 44.58 24.37
CA VAL A 2 4.12 43.12 24.25
C VAL A 2 2.98 42.61 23.37
N VAL A 3 3.31 41.80 22.36
CA VAL A 3 2.33 41.17 21.45
C VAL A 3 2.48 39.66 21.52
N GLN A 4 1.37 38.94 21.43
CA GLN A 4 1.38 37.48 21.40
C GLN A 4 1.17 37.01 19.96
N TRP A 5 1.98 36.07 19.48
CA TRP A 5 1.81 35.44 18.16
C TRP A 5 1.40 33.98 18.33
N ASP A 6 0.33 33.58 17.63
CA ASP A 6 -0.12 32.19 17.51
C ASP A 6 0.41 31.62 16.18
N PRO A 7 1.48 30.80 16.20
CA PRO A 7 2.11 30.28 14.98
C PRO A 7 1.23 29.24 14.26
N GLN A 8 0.23 28.65 14.91
CA GLN A 8 -0.66 27.68 14.25
C GLN A 8 -1.71 28.37 13.36
N LYS A 9 -2.13 29.58 13.76
CA LYS A 9 -3.14 30.37 13.06
C LYS A 9 -2.56 31.55 12.29
N ASP A 10 -1.25 31.73 12.38
CA ASP A 10 -0.50 32.88 11.90
C ASP A 10 -1.17 34.21 12.26
N LYS A 11 -1.51 34.36 13.55
CA LYS A 11 -2.27 35.51 14.05
C LYS A 11 -1.56 36.19 15.20
N VAL A 12 -1.44 37.52 15.12
CA VAL A 12 -0.97 38.36 16.21
C VAL A 12 -2.16 38.81 17.05
N PHE A 13 -2.07 38.64 18.36
CA PHE A 13 -3.02 39.10 19.36
C PHE A 13 -2.44 40.34 20.04
N MET A 14 -3.16 41.45 19.89
CA MET A 14 -2.96 42.69 20.63
C MET A 14 -4.18 42.94 21.53
N GLU A 15 -4.19 44.07 22.24
CA GLU A 15 -5.27 44.46 23.14
C GLU A 15 -6.67 44.37 22.49
N ARG A 16 -6.77 44.80 21.22
CA ARG A 16 -8.03 44.79 20.47
C ARG A 16 -8.55 43.36 20.27
N GLU A 17 -7.70 42.42 19.89
CA GLU A 17 -8.10 41.04 19.62
C GLU A 17 -8.49 40.30 20.92
N VAL A 18 -7.88 40.65 22.05
CA VAL A 18 -8.31 40.15 23.38
C VAL A 18 -9.71 40.67 23.70
N MET A 19 -9.96 41.97 23.49
CA MET A 19 -11.26 42.59 23.70
C MET A 19 -12.34 42.05 22.76
N GLU A 20 -12.05 41.86 21.48
CA GLU A 20 -13.00 41.30 20.50
C GLU A 20 -13.36 39.84 20.83
N ARG A 21 -12.38 39.04 21.28
CA ARG A 21 -12.57 37.62 21.52
C ARG A 21 -13.21 37.31 22.88
N TYR A 22 -12.77 37.99 23.93
CA TYR A 22 -13.14 37.68 25.31
C TYR A 22 -13.95 38.79 25.98
N GLY A 23 -14.03 39.97 25.36
CA GLY A 23 -14.86 41.06 25.85
C GLY A 23 -14.33 41.77 27.09
N VAL A 24 -13.05 41.53 27.40
CA VAL A 24 -12.29 42.10 28.53
C VAL A 24 -10.93 42.58 28.03
N THR A 25 -10.32 43.52 28.77
CA THR A 25 -8.95 44.00 28.49
C THR A 25 -7.89 42.98 28.88
N SER A 26 -6.66 43.10 28.38
CA SER A 26 -5.53 42.22 28.77
C SER A 26 -5.27 42.25 30.27
N ARG A 27 -5.43 43.42 30.91
CA ARG A 27 -5.29 43.59 32.37
C ARG A 27 -6.36 42.84 33.16
N GLN A 28 -7.57 42.74 32.60
CA GLN A 28 -8.70 42.03 33.21
C GLN A 28 -8.66 40.52 32.95
N PHE A 29 -7.92 40.08 31.93
CA PHE A 29 -7.94 38.70 31.45
C PHE A 29 -7.57 37.67 32.54
N ARG A 30 -6.61 38.00 33.41
CA ARG A 30 -6.25 37.19 34.59
C ARG A 30 -7.45 36.96 35.51
N ASP A 31 -8.17 38.02 35.85
CA ASP A 31 -9.29 37.96 36.77
C ASP A 31 -10.54 37.33 36.09
N PHE A 32 -10.64 37.45 34.76
CA PHE A 32 -11.60 36.72 33.95
C PHE A 32 -11.34 35.20 33.98
N LEU A 33 -10.10 34.74 33.78
CA LEU A 33 -9.73 33.33 33.89
C LEU A 33 -9.95 32.78 35.31
N ALA A 34 -9.76 33.60 36.34
CA ALA A 34 -10.05 33.21 37.72
C ALA A 34 -11.54 32.88 37.95
N LEU A 35 -12.44 33.46 37.15
CA LEU A 35 -13.87 33.19 37.20
C LEU A 35 -14.28 31.99 36.34
N VAL A 36 -13.75 31.89 35.12
CA VAL A 36 -14.15 30.85 34.15
C VAL A 36 -13.42 29.53 34.39
N GLY A 37 -12.17 29.58 34.86
CA GLY A 37 -11.27 28.44 34.92
C GLY A 37 -10.57 28.18 33.58
N ASP A 38 -9.63 27.23 33.60
CA ASP A 38 -8.92 26.73 32.42
C ASP A 38 -8.83 25.20 32.52
N SER A 39 -9.56 24.50 31.65
CA SER A 39 -9.60 23.04 31.64
C SER A 39 -8.29 22.41 31.16
N SER A 40 -7.46 23.15 30.41
CA SER A 40 -6.19 22.65 29.87
C SER A 40 -5.15 22.53 30.98
N ASP A 41 -5.09 23.54 31.85
CA ASP A 41 -4.18 23.61 33.01
C ASP A 41 -4.85 23.17 34.32
N ASN A 42 -6.05 22.58 34.24
CA ASN A 42 -6.83 22.10 35.37
C ASN A 42 -7.08 23.19 36.45
N VAL A 43 -7.24 24.45 36.01
CA VAL A 43 -7.60 25.58 36.86
C VAL A 43 -9.13 25.58 37.03
N PRO A 44 -9.64 25.49 38.26
CA PRO A 44 -11.06 25.15 38.49
C PRO A 44 -12.05 26.30 38.22
N GLY A 45 -11.65 27.56 38.44
CA GLY A 45 -12.55 28.71 38.33
C GLY A 45 -13.72 28.68 39.33
N VAL A 46 -14.77 29.45 39.03
CA VAL A 46 -16.03 29.46 39.79
C VAL A 46 -17.01 28.52 39.10
N LYS A 47 -17.33 27.39 39.76
CA LYS A 47 -18.19 26.36 39.19
C LYS A 47 -19.55 26.93 38.76
N GLY A 48 -19.85 26.81 37.47
CA GLY A 48 -21.11 27.27 36.88
C GLY A 48 -21.17 28.75 36.54
N VAL A 49 -20.05 29.49 36.58
CA VAL A 49 -19.88 30.80 35.95
C VAL A 49 -19.15 30.59 34.61
N GLY A 50 -19.80 30.91 33.50
CA GLY A 50 -19.21 30.81 32.16
C GLY A 50 -18.74 32.17 31.63
N GLU A 51 -18.10 32.16 30.45
CA GLU A 51 -17.47 33.33 29.81
C GLU A 51 -18.36 34.58 29.77
N LYS A 52 -19.62 34.46 29.33
CA LYS A 52 -20.55 35.60 29.24
C LYS A 52 -20.85 36.25 30.60
N SER A 53 -21.02 35.43 31.64
CA SER A 53 -21.27 35.93 32.99
C SER A 53 -20.01 36.59 33.55
N ALA A 54 -18.84 35.97 33.37
CA ALA A 54 -17.57 36.55 33.78
C ALA A 54 -17.30 37.90 33.09
N GLN A 55 -17.56 38.00 31.79
CA GLN A 55 -17.42 39.23 31.01
C GLN A 55 -18.28 40.36 31.58
N GLN A 56 -19.57 40.11 31.86
CA GLN A 56 -20.48 41.12 32.42
C GLN A 56 -20.04 41.58 33.81
N LEU A 57 -19.54 40.66 34.64
CA LEU A 57 -19.00 41.00 35.96
C LEU A 57 -17.72 41.85 35.82
N MET A 58 -16.79 41.46 34.94
CA MET A 58 -15.56 42.20 34.68
C MET A 58 -15.81 43.59 34.12
N GLN A 59 -16.77 43.77 33.23
CA GLN A 59 -17.12 45.09 32.68
C GLN A 59 -17.67 46.05 33.74
N ARG A 60 -18.35 45.53 34.77
CA ARG A 60 -18.99 46.35 35.79
C ARG A 60 -18.11 46.67 37.00
N TRP A 61 -17.24 45.75 37.41
CA TRP A 61 -16.43 45.89 38.63
C TRP A 61 -14.92 45.78 38.40
N GLU A 62 -14.50 45.66 37.14
CA GLU A 62 -13.11 45.71 36.63
C GLU A 62 -12.11 44.67 37.13
N SER A 63 -12.33 44.05 38.29
CA SER A 63 -11.42 43.07 38.89
C SER A 63 -12.18 42.07 39.75
N LEU A 64 -11.53 40.93 40.04
CA LEU A 64 -12.08 39.91 40.93
C LEU A 64 -12.33 40.48 42.33
N ASP A 65 -11.38 41.27 42.84
CA ASP A 65 -11.50 41.95 44.13
C ASP A 65 -12.67 42.94 44.12
N GLY A 66 -12.82 43.70 43.02
CA GLY A 66 -13.95 44.62 42.82
C GLY A 66 -15.31 43.92 42.85
N ILE A 67 -15.42 42.72 42.26
CA ILE A 67 -16.64 41.91 42.31
C ILE A 67 -16.96 41.48 43.75
N TYR A 68 -15.97 40.94 44.47
CA TYR A 68 -16.21 40.46 45.84
C TYR A 68 -16.44 41.61 46.85
N ALA A 69 -15.86 42.78 46.62
CA ALA A 69 -16.15 43.99 47.40
C ALA A 69 -17.60 44.49 47.21
N HIS A 70 -18.22 44.17 46.07
CA HIS A 70 -19.60 44.55 45.73
C HIS A 70 -20.51 43.33 45.53
N ILE A 71 -20.21 42.21 46.20
CA ILE A 71 -20.88 40.93 45.97
C ILE A 71 -22.40 41.01 46.15
N ASP A 72 -22.86 41.87 47.05
CA ASP A 72 -24.29 42.05 47.34
C ASP A 72 -25.06 42.72 46.20
N ALA A 73 -24.37 43.49 45.36
CA ALA A 73 -24.92 44.15 44.17
C ALA A 73 -24.90 43.27 42.91
N VAL A 74 -24.37 42.05 42.98
CA VAL A 74 -24.32 41.11 41.85
C VAL A 74 -25.70 40.54 41.56
N ALA A 75 -26.15 40.64 40.31
CA ALA A 75 -27.39 40.01 39.84
C ALA A 75 -27.08 39.13 38.62
N PRO A 76 -27.79 38.01 38.41
CA PRO A 76 -28.88 37.46 39.23
C PRO A 76 -28.39 36.75 40.51
N GLU A 77 -29.29 36.53 41.48
CA GLU A 77 -28.99 35.91 42.79
C GLU A 77 -28.33 34.53 42.66
N SER A 78 -28.60 33.79 41.57
CA SER A 78 -27.95 32.50 41.28
C SER A 78 -26.45 32.63 40.99
N VAL A 79 -26.01 33.71 40.33
CA VAL A 79 -24.59 33.99 40.09
C VAL A 79 -23.92 34.47 41.38
N LYS A 80 -24.60 35.34 42.14
CA LYS A 80 -24.14 35.77 43.47
C LYS A 80 -23.89 34.59 44.41
N LYS A 81 -24.83 33.63 44.46
CA LYS A 81 -24.68 32.41 45.27
C LYS A 81 -23.46 31.60 44.84
N LYS A 82 -23.27 31.34 43.53
CA LYS A 82 -22.09 30.60 43.01
C LYS A 82 -20.76 31.28 43.36
N LEU A 83 -20.69 32.61 43.26
CA LEU A 83 -19.50 33.37 43.64
C LEU A 83 -19.20 33.24 45.14
N ARG A 84 -20.24 33.29 46.00
CA ARG A 84 -20.07 33.07 47.45
C ARG A 84 -19.61 31.63 47.76
N ASP A 85 -20.29 30.64 47.19
CA ASP A 85 -20.04 29.21 47.44
C ASP A 85 -18.64 28.76 46.94
N HIS A 86 -18.08 29.45 45.94
CA HIS A 86 -16.80 29.12 45.32
C HIS A 86 -15.76 30.25 45.42
N ARG A 87 -15.86 31.11 46.43
CA ARG A 87 -14.93 32.24 46.63
C ARG A 87 -13.48 31.79 46.69
N ASP A 88 -13.18 30.79 47.51
CA ASP A 88 -11.80 30.32 47.70
C ASP A 88 -11.24 29.69 46.43
N ALA A 89 -12.08 29.05 45.61
CA ALA A 89 -11.69 28.53 44.30
C ALA A 89 -11.38 29.65 43.31
N ALA A 90 -12.10 30.77 43.34
CA ALA A 90 -11.83 31.94 42.50
C ALA A 90 -10.48 32.59 42.86
N PHE A 91 -10.21 32.80 44.14
CA PHE A 91 -8.93 33.38 44.59
C PHE A 91 -7.76 32.41 44.43
N LEU A 92 -7.97 31.11 44.61
CA LEU A 92 -7.00 30.10 44.26
C LEU A 92 -6.70 30.16 42.76
N SER A 93 -7.72 30.18 41.91
CA SER A 93 -7.56 30.28 40.46
C SER A 93 -6.81 31.54 40.07
N LYS A 94 -7.14 32.71 40.65
CA LYS A 94 -6.40 33.97 40.45
C LYS A 94 -4.92 33.82 40.76
N ARG A 95 -4.55 33.14 41.86
CA ARG A 95 -3.14 32.86 42.19
C ARG A 95 -2.49 31.92 41.18
N LEU A 96 -3.19 30.86 40.76
CA LEU A 96 -2.66 29.86 39.82
C LEU A 96 -2.41 30.46 38.43
N VAL A 97 -3.28 31.36 37.96
CA VAL A 97 -3.12 32.03 36.65
C VAL A 97 -2.26 33.29 36.71
N SER A 98 -1.80 33.70 37.89
CA SER A 98 -0.91 34.85 38.03
C SER A 98 0.51 34.45 37.65
N LEU A 99 1.07 35.11 36.63
CA LEU A 99 2.48 34.99 36.30
C LEU A 99 3.32 35.72 37.36
N LYS A 100 4.42 35.11 37.78
CA LYS A 100 5.45 35.78 38.58
C LYS A 100 6.37 36.55 37.64
N ASP A 101 6.40 37.86 37.78
CA ASP A 101 7.23 38.78 37.00
C ASP A 101 8.55 39.14 37.72
N ASP A 102 8.76 38.59 38.91
CA ASP A 102 9.91 38.82 39.80
C ASP A 102 10.79 37.57 39.98
N VAL A 103 10.70 36.61 39.05
CA VAL A 103 11.54 35.40 39.11
C VAL A 103 13.00 35.81 38.94
N PRO A 104 13.91 35.42 39.87
CA PRO A 104 15.33 35.67 39.68
C PRO A 104 15.82 34.80 38.52
N LEU A 105 16.32 35.45 37.47
CA LEU A 105 16.89 34.81 36.29
C LEU A 105 18.37 35.18 36.18
N ASP A 106 19.20 34.17 35.92
CA ASP A 106 20.65 34.34 35.77
C ASP A 106 21.06 34.69 34.32
N PHE A 107 20.08 35.13 33.51
CA PHE A 107 20.23 35.47 32.10
C PHE A 107 19.37 36.70 31.76
N SER A 108 19.74 37.42 30.71
CA SER A 108 19.00 38.57 30.19
C SER A 108 18.32 38.23 28.85
N LEU A 109 17.45 39.12 28.36
CA LEU A 109 16.77 38.89 27.07
C LEU A 109 17.77 38.87 25.90
N GLU A 110 18.89 39.58 26.03
CA GLU A 110 19.97 39.64 25.05
C GLU A 110 20.64 38.28 24.83
N ASP A 111 20.67 37.41 25.86
CA ASP A 111 21.23 36.05 25.77
C ASP A 111 20.44 35.14 24.82
N PHE A 112 19.18 35.48 24.54
CA PHE A 112 18.31 34.76 23.60
C PHE A 112 18.27 35.39 22.21
N THR A 113 19.21 36.28 21.90
CA THR A 113 19.36 36.78 20.53
C THR A 113 19.63 35.59 19.60
N PRO A 114 18.83 35.40 18.51
CA PRO A 114 19.00 34.24 17.64
C PRO A 114 20.43 34.16 17.10
N GLY A 115 21.16 33.12 17.54
CA GLY A 115 22.47 32.80 17.00
C GLY A 115 22.37 32.24 15.58
N SER A 116 23.50 32.16 14.88
CA SER A 116 23.56 31.40 13.63
C SER A 116 23.34 29.91 13.93
N PRO A 117 22.43 29.21 13.21
CA PRO A 117 22.22 27.79 13.44
C PRO A 117 23.49 27.01 13.10
N ALA A 118 23.73 25.91 13.82
CA ALA A 118 24.76 24.92 13.47
C ALA A 118 24.31 24.19 12.20
N ARG A 119 24.54 24.82 11.03
CA ARG A 119 23.98 24.40 9.73
C ARG A 119 24.26 22.93 9.42
N ALA A 120 25.51 22.49 9.61
CA ALA A 120 25.93 21.12 9.35
C ALA A 120 25.14 20.10 10.20
N ASP A 121 24.96 20.38 11.49
CA ASP A 121 24.24 19.50 12.42
C ASP A 121 22.75 19.45 12.11
N LEU A 122 22.15 20.61 11.80
CA LEU A 122 20.74 20.70 11.45
C LEU A 122 20.44 19.98 10.12
N MET A 123 21.31 20.15 9.11
CA MET A 123 21.19 19.44 7.84
C MET A 123 21.35 17.93 8.01
N ARG A 124 22.31 17.47 8.83
CA ARG A 124 22.47 16.05 9.17
C ARG A 124 21.21 15.49 9.82
N PHE A 125 20.70 16.14 10.85
CA PHE A 125 19.48 15.73 11.54
C PHE A 125 18.29 15.63 10.56
N CYS A 126 18.11 16.62 9.69
CA CYS A 126 17.03 16.60 8.71
C CYS A 126 17.17 15.45 7.69
N ARG A 127 18.39 15.02 7.33
CA ARG A 127 18.61 13.83 6.49
C ARG A 127 18.25 12.55 7.23
N GLU A 128 18.74 12.38 8.46
CA GLU A 128 18.47 11.20 9.30
C GLU A 128 16.97 11.02 9.57
N GLN A 129 16.24 12.12 9.74
CA GLN A 129 14.78 12.10 9.96
C GLN A 129 13.95 12.11 8.67
N GLY A 130 14.58 12.22 7.49
CA GLY A 130 13.90 12.20 6.20
C GLY A 130 13.07 13.44 5.87
N PHE A 131 13.40 14.61 6.45
CA PHE A 131 12.68 15.88 6.24
C PHE A 131 13.05 16.56 4.90
N LYS A 132 12.74 15.91 3.78
CA LYS A 132 13.16 16.32 2.42
C LYS A 132 12.75 17.75 2.05
N SER A 133 11.51 18.15 2.31
CA SER A 133 11.03 19.51 2.00
C SER A 133 11.72 20.58 2.84
N LEU A 134 12.08 20.26 4.09
CA LEU A 134 12.80 21.18 4.97
C LEU A 134 14.27 21.29 4.52
N LEU A 135 14.90 20.18 4.13
CA LEU A 135 16.24 20.18 3.54
C LEU A 135 16.31 21.06 2.29
N GLU A 136 15.38 20.90 1.37
CA GLU A 136 15.30 21.73 0.15
C GLU A 136 15.14 23.21 0.48
N SER A 137 14.23 23.54 1.41
CA SER A 137 14.00 24.92 1.85
C SER A 137 15.22 25.54 2.53
N LEU A 138 15.90 24.80 3.40
CA LEU A 138 17.08 25.27 4.13
C LEU A 138 18.28 25.46 3.19
N SER A 139 18.50 24.52 2.26
CA SER A 139 19.53 24.62 1.22
C SER A 139 19.32 25.86 0.34
N GLN A 140 18.09 26.08 -0.13
CA GLN A 140 17.77 27.26 -0.94
C GLN A 140 17.96 28.57 -0.16
N GLN A 141 17.62 28.59 1.13
CA GLN A 141 17.75 29.77 1.98
C GLN A 141 19.20 30.13 2.30
N TRP A 142 20.08 29.15 2.44
CA TRP A 142 21.48 29.37 2.83
C TRP A 142 22.44 29.48 1.64
N GLY A 143 21.97 29.28 0.40
CA GLY A 143 22.82 29.30 -0.79
C GLY A 143 23.86 28.18 -0.77
N GLU A 144 23.63 27.15 0.03
CA GLU A 144 24.38 25.91 0.03
C GLU A 144 23.62 24.99 -0.93
N ASP A 145 24.26 24.62 -2.03
CA ASP A 145 23.75 23.51 -2.83
C ASP A 145 23.49 22.34 -1.88
N ILE A 146 22.47 21.53 -2.19
CA ILE A 146 22.45 20.18 -1.68
C ILE A 146 23.66 19.49 -2.32
N GLU A 147 24.87 19.76 -1.83
CA GLU A 147 25.87 18.75 -1.77
C GLU A 147 25.18 17.66 -0.95
N GLU A 148 24.56 16.73 -1.67
CA GLU A 148 24.63 15.35 -1.27
C GLU A 148 26.05 15.22 -0.73
N VAL A 149 26.17 15.02 0.58
CA VAL A 149 27.31 14.31 1.11
C VAL A 149 27.16 12.89 0.55
N SER A 150 27.30 12.76 -0.77
CA SER A 150 27.94 11.64 -1.38
C SER A 150 29.21 11.49 -0.56
N PRO A 151 29.49 10.29 -0.01
CA PRO A 151 30.77 10.05 0.61
C PRO A 151 31.84 10.63 -0.31
N SER A 152 32.78 11.37 0.29
CA SER A 152 33.82 12.07 -0.45
C SER A 152 34.37 11.17 -1.56
N ARG A 153 34.76 11.74 -2.71
CA ARG A 153 35.40 10.97 -3.79
C ARG A 153 36.55 10.06 -3.31
N ALA A 154 37.10 10.31 -2.11
CA ALA A 154 38.13 9.51 -1.46
C ALA A 154 37.66 8.17 -0.86
N ASP A 155 36.37 7.97 -0.60
CA ASP A 155 35.83 6.71 0.00
C ASP A 155 35.07 5.81 -0.99
N ARG A 156 34.97 6.20 -2.26
CA ARG A 156 34.43 5.29 -3.28
C ARG A 156 35.44 4.19 -3.55
N ARG A 157 35.16 2.97 -3.06
CA ARG A 157 35.87 1.77 -3.53
C ARG A 157 35.78 1.72 -5.05
N MET A 158 36.92 1.86 -5.72
CA MET A 158 36.95 1.72 -7.18
C MET A 158 36.79 0.24 -7.53
N MET A 159 35.62 -0.11 -8.02
CA MET A 159 35.32 -1.45 -8.52
C MET A 159 36.03 -1.66 -9.87
N GLU A 160 36.83 -2.72 -9.97
CA GLU A 160 37.44 -3.17 -11.21
C GLU A 160 36.38 -3.82 -12.10
N ILE A 161 36.15 -3.27 -13.29
CA ILE A 161 35.22 -3.83 -14.28
C ILE A 161 36.01 -4.54 -15.38
N ARG A 162 35.78 -5.84 -15.53
CA ARG A 162 36.33 -6.65 -16.62
C ARG A 162 35.29 -6.85 -17.72
N VAL A 163 35.50 -6.25 -18.88
CA VAL A 163 34.65 -6.46 -20.05
C VAL A 163 35.11 -7.72 -20.79
N ILE A 164 34.17 -8.63 -21.11
CA ILE A 164 34.43 -9.92 -21.72
C ILE A 164 33.86 -9.93 -23.15
N GLU A 165 34.72 -9.68 -24.14
CA GLU A 165 34.31 -9.50 -25.54
C GLU A 165 34.67 -10.70 -26.45
N GLU A 166 35.44 -11.66 -25.92
CA GLU A 166 36.00 -12.80 -26.65
C GLU A 166 35.53 -14.14 -26.07
N ALA A 167 35.42 -15.18 -26.92
CA ALA A 167 34.90 -16.49 -26.54
C ALA A 167 35.78 -17.19 -25.48
N GLU A 168 37.10 -17.12 -25.62
CA GLU A 168 38.05 -17.67 -24.67
C GLU A 168 37.92 -16.98 -23.30
N GLY A 169 37.68 -15.67 -23.30
CA GLY A 169 37.39 -14.88 -22.10
C GLY A 169 36.09 -15.32 -21.43
N LEU A 170 35.06 -15.63 -22.23
CA LEU A 170 33.79 -16.13 -21.74
C LEU A 170 33.92 -17.53 -21.12
N GLU A 171 34.62 -18.46 -21.78
CA GLU A 171 34.87 -19.79 -21.22
C GLU A 171 35.65 -19.73 -19.90
N ALA A 172 36.61 -18.80 -19.79
CA ALA A 172 37.33 -18.55 -18.55
C ALA A 172 36.39 -17.99 -17.45
N LEU A 173 35.51 -17.06 -17.81
CA LEU A 173 34.49 -16.52 -16.90
C LEU A 173 33.54 -17.61 -16.41
N VAL A 174 33.03 -18.46 -17.31
CA VAL A 174 32.12 -19.56 -16.97
C VAL A 174 32.77 -20.50 -15.95
N ARG A 175 34.03 -20.92 -16.18
CA ARG A 175 34.79 -21.75 -15.25
C ARG A 175 35.10 -21.04 -13.93
N HIS A 176 35.27 -19.72 -13.95
CA HIS A 176 35.50 -18.94 -12.74
C HIS A 176 34.23 -18.87 -11.88
N MET A 177 33.09 -18.51 -12.47
CA MET A 177 31.79 -18.46 -11.79
C MET A 177 31.35 -19.83 -11.28
N ALA A 178 31.64 -20.91 -12.01
CA ALA A 178 31.35 -22.27 -11.56
C ALA A 178 32.13 -22.68 -10.30
N ARG A 179 33.39 -22.22 -10.17
CA ARG A 179 34.21 -22.48 -8.98
C ARG A 179 33.85 -21.60 -7.79
N ASN A 180 33.33 -20.41 -8.06
CA ASN A 180 32.97 -19.40 -7.05
C ASN A 180 31.45 -19.23 -6.93
N SER A 181 30.68 -20.31 -7.00
CA SER A 181 29.23 -20.29 -6.75
C SER A 181 28.95 -20.22 -5.24
N PRO A 182 28.00 -19.42 -4.74
CA PRO A 182 27.09 -18.55 -5.50
C PRO A 182 27.78 -17.31 -6.09
N PHE A 183 27.18 -16.73 -7.14
CA PHE A 183 27.59 -15.43 -7.70
C PHE A 183 26.37 -14.54 -7.95
N SER A 184 26.57 -13.22 -8.00
CA SER A 184 25.51 -12.26 -8.34
C SER A 184 25.39 -12.02 -9.85
N ILE A 185 24.18 -11.74 -10.31
CA ILE A 185 23.86 -11.43 -11.71
C ILE A 185 22.96 -10.18 -11.80
N HIS A 186 23.11 -9.42 -12.88
CA HIS A 186 22.14 -8.40 -13.31
C HIS A 186 22.08 -8.36 -14.84
N VAL A 187 20.86 -8.35 -15.41
CA VAL A 187 20.65 -8.27 -16.86
C VAL A 187 20.44 -6.81 -17.24
N ASP A 188 21.40 -6.24 -17.99
CA ASP A 188 21.28 -4.87 -18.50
C ASP A 188 20.30 -4.85 -19.69
N THR A 189 19.23 -4.07 -19.56
CA THR A 189 18.11 -4.02 -20.52
C THR A 189 17.89 -2.61 -21.07
N SER A 190 17.37 -2.52 -22.29
CA SER A 190 17.13 -1.23 -22.96
C SER A 190 15.90 -0.46 -22.48
N SER A 191 15.02 -1.10 -21.71
CA SER A 191 13.75 -0.55 -21.21
C SER A 191 13.45 -1.16 -19.85
N PHE A 192 12.63 -0.47 -19.05
CA PHE A 192 12.14 -1.00 -17.77
C PHE A 192 11.14 -2.13 -17.94
N ASP A 193 10.36 -2.17 -19.02
CA ASP A 193 9.45 -3.29 -19.31
C ASP A 193 10.26 -4.48 -19.88
N PRO A 194 10.36 -5.61 -19.15
CA PRO A 194 11.15 -6.75 -19.60
C PRO A 194 10.54 -7.43 -20.84
N MET A 195 9.23 -7.32 -21.06
CA MET A 195 8.56 -7.84 -22.25
C MET A 195 8.77 -6.97 -23.49
N GLN A 196 9.21 -5.72 -23.34
CA GLN A 196 9.53 -4.80 -24.45
C GLN A 196 11.02 -4.50 -24.59
N SER A 197 11.86 -4.92 -23.65
CA SER A 197 13.30 -4.64 -23.67
C SER A 197 14.12 -5.58 -24.58
N HIS A 198 15.29 -5.08 -24.99
CA HIS A 198 16.40 -5.87 -25.53
C HIS A 198 17.51 -5.96 -24.48
N ILE A 199 18.25 -7.07 -24.46
CA ILE A 199 19.37 -7.26 -23.54
C ILE A 199 20.63 -6.61 -24.12
N ARG A 200 21.20 -5.65 -23.40
CA ARG A 200 22.47 -4.97 -23.76
C ARG A 200 23.68 -5.81 -23.38
N GLY A 201 23.61 -6.46 -22.22
CA GLY A 201 24.66 -7.30 -21.68
C GLY A 201 24.28 -7.85 -20.30
N ILE A 202 25.19 -8.63 -19.71
CA ILE A 202 24.99 -9.26 -18.40
C ILE A 202 26.18 -8.95 -17.51
N ALA A 203 25.91 -8.39 -16.34
CA ALA A 203 26.89 -8.17 -15.28
C ALA A 203 26.91 -9.35 -14.30
N LEU A 204 28.10 -9.78 -13.90
CA LEU A 204 28.34 -10.91 -13.00
C LEU A 204 29.38 -10.53 -11.95
N CYS A 205 29.19 -10.93 -10.69
CA CYS A 205 30.13 -10.62 -9.63
C CYS A 205 30.13 -11.69 -8.51
N CYS A 206 31.31 -12.16 -8.12
CA CYS A 206 31.53 -13.11 -7.01
C CYS A 206 32.71 -12.68 -6.10
N GLU A 207 33.17 -11.44 -6.25
CA GLU A 207 34.31 -10.84 -5.53
C GLU A 207 33.88 -9.43 -5.06
N GLU A 208 34.40 -8.92 -3.93
CA GLU A 208 33.93 -7.62 -3.39
C GLU A 208 34.20 -6.43 -4.32
N ASP A 209 35.37 -6.39 -4.94
CA ASP A 209 35.86 -5.21 -5.67
C ASP A 209 35.99 -5.45 -7.19
N ARG A 210 35.48 -6.57 -7.70
CA ARG A 210 35.58 -6.93 -9.12
C ARG A 210 34.26 -7.44 -9.68
N ALA A 211 33.85 -6.87 -10.80
CA ALA A 211 32.69 -7.32 -11.59
C ALA A 211 33.11 -7.60 -13.03
N SER A 212 32.45 -8.58 -13.66
CA SER A 212 32.60 -8.88 -15.08
C SER A 212 31.35 -8.46 -15.84
N TYR A 213 31.53 -7.90 -17.03
CA TYR A 213 30.43 -7.54 -17.92
C TYR A 213 30.58 -8.24 -19.27
N VAL A 214 29.51 -8.91 -19.71
CA VAL A 214 29.44 -9.58 -21.00
C VAL A 214 28.51 -8.77 -21.91
N PRO A 215 29.02 -7.97 -22.85
CA PRO A 215 28.20 -7.27 -23.84
C PRO A 215 27.56 -8.26 -24.82
N LEU A 216 26.24 -8.13 -25.03
CA LEU A 216 25.43 -8.99 -25.91
C LEU A 216 24.87 -8.25 -27.13
N THR A 217 24.96 -6.92 -27.16
CA THR A 217 24.67 -6.11 -28.34
C THR A 217 25.77 -5.07 -28.54
N SER A 218 26.19 -4.82 -29.78
CA SER A 218 27.01 -3.65 -30.08
C SER A 218 26.11 -2.43 -30.14
N ALA A 219 26.33 -1.42 -29.29
CA ALA A 219 25.61 -0.16 -29.38
C ALA A 219 25.85 0.53 -30.75
N ALA A 220 24.89 0.40 -31.68
CA ALA A 220 24.51 1.40 -32.70
C ALA A 220 23.27 0.90 -33.50
N PRO A 221 22.27 1.77 -33.80
CA PRO A 221 21.26 1.47 -34.82
C PRO A 221 21.86 1.51 -36.24
N ASP A 222 21.33 0.68 -37.12
CA ASP A 222 21.64 0.52 -38.54
C ASP A 222 21.59 1.83 -39.34
N ASP A 223 22.58 2.02 -40.24
CA ASP A 223 22.39 2.66 -41.57
C ASP A 223 23.67 2.70 -42.46
N MET A 224 24.58 1.72 -42.36
CA MET A 224 25.71 1.60 -43.32
C MET A 224 25.85 0.15 -43.81
N PRO A 225 25.57 -0.15 -45.09
CA PRO A 225 25.73 -1.49 -45.64
C PRO A 225 27.22 -1.86 -45.69
N GLY A 226 27.58 -3.05 -45.18
CA GLY A 226 28.86 -3.70 -45.51
C GLY A 226 29.91 -3.82 -44.40
N ARG A 227 29.59 -3.59 -43.12
CA ARG A 227 30.50 -3.96 -42.01
C ARG A 227 29.82 -4.87 -41.00
N VAL A 228 30.12 -6.16 -41.06
CA VAL A 228 29.95 -7.07 -39.91
C VAL A 228 30.94 -6.60 -38.84
N ARG A 229 30.46 -6.09 -37.71
CA ARG A 229 31.32 -5.67 -36.59
C ARG A 229 31.74 -6.90 -35.77
N LYS A 230 33.04 -6.97 -35.48
CA LYS A 230 33.65 -7.85 -34.47
C LYS A 230 33.13 -7.49 -33.07
N GLY A 231 32.81 -8.52 -32.28
CA GLY A 231 32.60 -8.45 -30.82
C GLY A 231 31.12 -8.47 -30.40
N ILE A 232 30.41 -9.59 -30.56
CA ILE A 232 29.09 -9.80 -29.96
C ILE A 232 28.99 -11.28 -29.56
N LEU A 233 29.18 -11.60 -28.28
CA LEU A 233 28.94 -12.96 -27.79
C LEU A 233 27.44 -13.25 -27.87
N ASN A 234 27.09 -14.41 -28.44
CA ASN A 234 25.69 -14.85 -28.49
C ASN A 234 25.22 -15.19 -27.06
N LEU A 235 24.02 -14.77 -26.67
CA LEU A 235 23.38 -15.13 -25.40
C LEU A 235 23.43 -16.66 -25.14
N LYS A 236 23.39 -17.48 -26.20
CA LYS A 236 23.59 -18.94 -26.12
C LYS A 236 24.89 -19.38 -25.47
N ALA A 237 25.96 -18.61 -25.60
CA ALA A 237 27.23 -18.94 -24.97
C ALA A 237 27.20 -18.79 -23.44
N LEU A 238 26.21 -18.07 -22.89
CA LEU A 238 25.96 -17.95 -21.45
C LEU A 238 25.00 -19.01 -20.90
N GLU A 239 24.43 -19.87 -21.75
CA GLU A 239 23.46 -20.89 -21.36
C GLU A 239 23.90 -21.76 -20.16
N PRO A 240 25.16 -22.25 -20.08
CA PRO A 240 25.60 -23.05 -18.94
C PRO A 240 25.54 -22.29 -17.61
N LEU A 241 25.82 -20.98 -17.63
CA LEU A 241 25.72 -20.14 -16.46
C LEU A 241 24.27 -19.89 -16.07
N LEU A 242 23.42 -19.55 -17.03
CA LEU A 242 22.04 -19.12 -16.77
C LEU A 242 21.13 -20.29 -16.36
N THR A 243 21.21 -21.42 -17.07
CA THR A 243 20.27 -22.54 -16.95
C THR A 243 20.72 -23.62 -15.95
N GLY A 244 21.99 -23.61 -15.53
CA GLY A 244 22.52 -24.60 -14.58
C GLY A 244 21.93 -24.43 -13.17
N LYS A 245 21.15 -25.40 -12.67
CA LYS A 245 20.57 -25.36 -11.31
C LYS A 245 21.59 -25.41 -10.18
N GLU A 246 22.75 -26.02 -10.42
CA GLU A 246 23.87 -26.08 -9.47
C GLU A 246 24.67 -24.78 -9.42
N MET A 247 24.61 -23.98 -10.50
CA MET A 247 25.16 -22.63 -10.54
C MET A 247 24.21 -21.74 -9.76
N LYS A 248 24.57 -21.36 -8.53
CA LYS A 248 23.69 -20.60 -7.64
C LYS A 248 23.82 -19.09 -7.92
N LYS A 249 22.69 -18.41 -8.14
CA LYS A 249 22.65 -16.98 -8.47
C LYS A 249 21.96 -16.14 -7.40
N ALA A 250 22.59 -15.01 -7.11
CA ALA A 250 22.04 -13.93 -6.31
C ALA A 250 21.74 -12.72 -7.20
N GLY A 251 20.86 -11.83 -6.79
CA GLY A 251 20.61 -10.60 -7.52
C GLY A 251 19.60 -9.68 -6.85
N HIS A 252 19.00 -8.83 -7.67
CA HIS A 252 17.98 -7.88 -7.27
C HIS A 252 16.86 -7.85 -8.30
N ASN A 253 15.63 -8.14 -7.87
CA ASN A 253 14.49 -8.24 -8.78
C ASN A 253 14.75 -9.25 -9.92
N LEU A 254 15.20 -10.45 -9.55
CA LEU A 254 15.55 -11.54 -10.46
C LEU A 254 14.37 -11.99 -11.33
N LYS A 255 13.13 -11.69 -10.92
CA LYS A 255 11.93 -11.89 -11.75
C LYS A 255 12.05 -11.10 -13.06
N HIS A 256 12.44 -9.83 -12.99
CA HIS A 256 12.63 -8.96 -14.16
C HIS A 256 13.72 -9.51 -15.09
N ASP A 257 14.89 -9.84 -14.52
CA ASP A 257 15.99 -10.47 -15.25
C ASP A 257 15.53 -11.77 -15.95
N THR A 258 14.73 -12.59 -15.25
CA THR A 258 14.20 -13.85 -15.77
C THR A 258 13.23 -13.64 -16.94
N VAL A 259 12.30 -12.68 -16.85
CA VAL A 259 11.36 -12.38 -17.95
C VAL A 259 12.11 -11.87 -19.19
N ALA A 260 13.09 -10.98 -19.00
CA ALA A 260 13.91 -10.45 -20.08
C ALA A 260 14.69 -11.59 -20.79
N LEU A 261 15.26 -12.52 -20.02
CA LEU A 261 15.93 -13.70 -20.56
C LEU A 261 14.96 -14.64 -21.29
N MET A 262 13.77 -14.90 -20.75
CA MET A 262 12.77 -15.80 -21.36
C MET A 262 12.33 -15.30 -22.73
N ARG A 263 12.14 -13.99 -22.88
CA ARG A 263 11.84 -13.36 -24.19
C ARG A 263 12.90 -13.66 -25.24
N HIS A 264 14.15 -13.85 -24.82
CA HIS A 264 15.28 -14.19 -25.68
C HIS A 264 15.61 -15.69 -25.70
N GLY A 265 14.68 -16.54 -25.27
CA GLY A 265 14.79 -17.99 -25.32
C GLY A 265 15.67 -18.62 -24.23
N MET A 266 15.96 -17.89 -23.14
CA MET A 266 16.77 -18.37 -22.02
C MET A 266 15.99 -18.37 -20.71
N ARG A 267 16.23 -19.35 -19.84
CA ARG A 267 15.66 -19.38 -18.50
C ARG A 267 16.77 -19.17 -17.47
N LEU A 268 16.50 -18.31 -16.49
CA LEU A 268 17.35 -18.19 -15.30
C LEU A 268 16.94 -19.25 -14.28
N GLU A 269 17.88 -20.12 -13.95
CA GLU A 269 17.71 -21.22 -12.99
C GLU A 269 18.70 -21.07 -11.83
N GLY A 270 18.50 -21.80 -10.73
CA GLY A 270 19.45 -21.78 -9.61
C GLY A 270 19.46 -20.46 -8.82
N MET A 271 18.38 -19.69 -8.87
CA MET A 271 18.22 -18.48 -8.06
C MET A 271 18.16 -18.85 -6.58
N VAL A 272 19.10 -18.33 -5.79
CA VAL A 272 19.18 -18.56 -4.35
C VAL A 272 19.00 -17.29 -3.54
N PHE A 273 19.07 -16.10 -4.14
CA PHE A 273 18.90 -14.88 -3.36
C PHE A 273 18.41 -13.72 -4.23
N ASP A 274 17.31 -13.09 -3.80
CA ASP A 274 16.84 -11.81 -4.32
C ASP A 274 16.80 -10.79 -3.19
N SER A 275 17.62 -9.74 -3.30
CA SER A 275 17.70 -8.68 -2.29
C SER A 275 16.40 -7.88 -2.13
N MET A 276 15.58 -7.73 -3.18
CA MET A 276 14.29 -7.05 -3.12
C MET A 276 13.33 -7.83 -2.22
N VAL A 277 13.25 -9.15 -2.43
CA VAL A 277 12.44 -10.08 -1.62
C VAL A 277 12.95 -10.15 -0.19
N GLY A 278 14.27 -10.23 0.01
CA GLY A 278 14.87 -10.30 1.33
C GLY A 278 14.61 -9.03 2.14
N SER A 279 14.78 -7.86 1.51
CA SER A 279 14.43 -6.56 2.11
C SER A 279 12.95 -6.49 2.49
N TYR A 280 12.06 -7.01 1.63
CA TYR A 280 10.62 -7.03 1.87
C TYR A 280 10.21 -7.89 3.06
N LEU A 281 10.80 -9.06 3.26
CA LEU A 281 10.50 -9.89 4.44
C LEU A 281 10.98 -9.25 5.75
N LEU A 282 12.04 -8.45 5.71
CA LEU A 282 12.53 -7.72 6.89
C LEU A 282 11.63 -6.54 7.26
N ASP A 283 11.09 -5.82 6.26
CA ASP A 283 10.20 -4.69 6.47
C ASP A 283 9.18 -4.53 5.32
N PRO A 284 8.03 -5.22 5.37
CA PRO A 284 7.04 -5.19 4.31
C PRO A 284 6.20 -3.90 4.27
N ALA A 285 6.38 -3.00 5.25
CA ALA A 285 5.71 -1.69 5.28
C ALA A 285 6.56 -0.58 4.64
N ARG A 286 7.79 -0.91 4.22
CA ARG A 286 8.71 0.02 3.57
C ARG A 286 8.13 0.55 2.26
N GLY A 287 8.35 1.83 1.99
CA GLY A 287 7.83 2.49 0.79
C GLY A 287 8.49 2.09 -0.52
N SER A 288 9.72 1.55 -0.49
CA SER A 288 10.47 1.12 -1.68
C SER A 288 11.53 0.08 -1.33
N HIS A 289 11.69 -0.92 -2.18
CA HIS A 289 12.70 -1.97 -2.07
C HIS A 289 13.71 -1.92 -3.23
N THR A 290 14.10 -0.74 -3.71
CA THR A 290 15.13 -0.63 -4.76
C THR A 290 16.53 -0.93 -4.21
N ILE A 291 17.42 -1.44 -5.06
CA ILE A 291 18.79 -1.78 -4.66
C ILE A 291 19.55 -0.57 -4.12
N GLU A 292 19.36 0.61 -4.71
CA GLU A 292 20.00 1.84 -4.25
C GLU A 292 19.61 2.16 -2.80
N ARG A 293 18.32 1.97 -2.46
CA ARG A 293 17.82 2.23 -1.11
C ARG A 293 18.29 1.18 -0.11
N ILE A 294 18.33 -0.09 -0.52
CA ILE A 294 18.80 -1.18 0.33
C ILE A 294 20.29 -0.99 0.66
N VAL A 295 21.11 -0.63 -0.32
CA VAL A 295 22.55 -0.38 -0.12
C VAL A 295 22.78 0.83 0.78
N GLU A 296 22.06 1.93 0.56
CA GLU A 296 22.15 3.13 1.41
C GLU A 296 21.91 2.80 2.88
N GLU A 297 20.88 1.99 3.17
CA GLU A 297 20.53 1.66 4.55
C GLU A 297 21.40 0.58 5.19
N ILE A 298 21.83 -0.43 4.42
CA ILE A 298 22.59 -1.56 4.96
C ILE A 298 24.08 -1.25 5.02
N LEU A 299 24.61 -0.57 4.00
CA LEU A 299 26.04 -0.29 3.84
C LEU A 299 26.41 1.17 4.13
N GLY A 300 25.44 2.09 4.17
CA GLY A 300 25.74 3.53 4.29
C GLY A 300 26.35 4.14 3.03
N GLU A 301 26.23 3.46 1.89
CA GLU A 301 26.86 3.82 0.62
C GLU A 301 25.84 4.24 -0.43
N SER A 302 26.25 5.09 -1.38
CA SER A 302 25.45 5.38 -2.57
C SER A 302 26.06 4.71 -3.80
N ILE A 303 25.27 3.86 -4.45
CA ILE A 303 25.59 3.25 -5.75
C ILE A 303 24.98 4.03 -6.92
N SER A 304 24.42 5.22 -6.66
CA SER A 304 23.89 6.09 -7.70
C SER A 304 25.02 6.69 -8.52
N ALA A 305 24.82 6.76 -9.84
CA ALA A 305 25.84 7.32 -10.72
C ALA A 305 25.87 8.87 -10.68
N PRO A 306 27.01 9.51 -11.05
CA PRO A 306 27.22 10.94 -10.85
C PRO A 306 26.26 11.85 -11.63
N VAL A 307 25.81 12.95 -11.01
CA VAL A 307 24.95 13.98 -11.63
C VAL A 307 25.56 14.57 -12.93
N GLU A 308 26.88 14.64 -13.05
CA GLU A 308 27.59 15.12 -14.25
C GLU A 308 27.31 14.28 -15.51
N SER A 309 27.00 12.99 -15.35
CA SER A 309 26.67 12.08 -16.47
C SER A 309 25.29 12.38 -17.10
N ARG A 310 24.30 12.75 -16.28
CA ARG A 310 22.95 13.17 -16.74
C ARG A 310 23.00 14.48 -17.52
N ASN A 311 23.93 15.36 -17.19
CA ASN A 311 24.07 16.67 -17.84
C ASN A 311 24.84 16.59 -19.18
N ARG A 312 25.79 15.64 -19.33
CA ARG A 312 26.46 15.39 -20.63
C ARG A 312 25.54 14.73 -21.66
N ALA A 313 24.58 13.90 -21.25
CA ALA A 313 23.58 13.33 -22.16
C ALA A 313 22.70 14.39 -22.86
N LYS A 314 22.66 15.62 -22.32
CA LYS A 314 21.93 16.77 -22.91
C LYS A 314 22.78 17.59 -23.88
N SER A 315 24.10 17.39 -23.98
CA SER A 315 24.97 18.13 -24.92
C SER A 315 25.62 17.21 -25.97
N SER A 316 25.12 17.33 -27.21
CA SER A 316 25.59 16.70 -28.45
C SER A 316 25.21 15.22 -28.69
N ARG A 317 24.50 14.97 -29.80
CA ARG A 317 23.93 13.67 -30.19
C ARG A 317 24.95 12.62 -30.67
N LYS A 318 26.20 12.98 -30.98
CA LYS A 318 27.21 12.05 -31.53
C LYS A 318 28.09 11.39 -30.48
N ASP A 319 28.31 12.02 -29.33
CA ASP A 319 29.07 11.45 -28.21
C ASP A 319 28.17 10.74 -27.18
N ALA A 320 26.85 10.95 -27.24
CA ALA A 320 25.88 10.40 -26.29
C ALA A 320 25.76 8.86 -26.33
N ALA A 321 25.87 8.22 -27.50
CA ALA A 321 25.67 6.76 -27.63
C ALA A 321 26.79 5.94 -26.98
N GLY A 322 28.04 6.40 -27.06
CA GLY A 322 29.20 5.75 -26.42
C GLY A 322 29.26 5.98 -24.91
N VAL A 323 28.83 7.16 -24.45
CA VAL A 323 28.76 7.51 -23.03
C VAL A 323 27.61 6.78 -22.33
N ASP A 324 26.45 6.63 -22.98
CA ASP A 324 25.28 5.92 -22.45
C ASP A 324 25.57 4.40 -22.27
N SER A 325 26.27 3.77 -23.22
CA SER A 325 26.61 2.34 -23.13
C SER A 325 27.61 2.03 -22.01
N ARG A 326 28.65 2.86 -21.81
CA ARG A 326 29.62 2.66 -20.74
C ARG A 326 28.99 2.92 -19.36
N TYR A 327 28.16 3.95 -19.27
CA TYR A 327 27.42 4.27 -18.06
C TYR A 327 26.46 3.15 -17.66
N SER A 328 25.69 2.62 -18.63
CA SER A 328 24.77 1.49 -18.41
C SER A 328 25.53 0.27 -17.88
N MET A 329 26.67 -0.06 -18.49
CA MET A 329 27.56 -1.13 -18.03
C MET A 329 28.08 -0.91 -16.60
N GLU A 330 28.59 0.29 -16.30
CA GLU A 330 29.12 0.62 -14.97
C GLU A 330 28.02 0.50 -13.91
N ALA A 331 26.81 0.99 -14.20
CA ALA A 331 25.65 0.85 -13.32
C ALA A 331 25.23 -0.62 -13.15
N ALA A 332 25.22 -1.40 -14.22
CA ALA A 332 24.90 -2.83 -14.18
C ALA A 332 25.88 -3.61 -13.30
N CYS A 333 27.19 -3.36 -13.46
CA CYS A 333 28.23 -3.95 -12.62
C CYS A 333 28.09 -3.54 -11.16
N ALA A 334 27.79 -2.26 -10.89
CA ALA A 334 27.62 -1.76 -9.53
C ALA A 334 26.43 -2.42 -8.83
N ARG A 335 25.33 -2.70 -9.56
CA ARG A 335 24.18 -3.43 -9.03
C ARG A 335 24.47 -4.89 -8.75
N ALA A 336 25.17 -5.59 -9.65
CA ALA A 336 25.60 -6.97 -9.40
C ALA A 336 26.50 -7.03 -8.14
N ALA A 337 27.53 -6.18 -8.07
CA ALA A 337 28.42 -6.11 -6.91
C ALA A 337 27.68 -5.73 -5.60
N ALA A 338 26.73 -4.80 -5.67
CA ALA A 338 25.88 -4.47 -4.53
C ALA A 338 25.07 -5.68 -4.05
N ALA A 339 24.42 -6.41 -4.96
CA ALA A 339 23.65 -7.61 -4.62
C ALA A 339 24.53 -8.69 -3.98
N TRP A 340 25.75 -8.88 -4.48
CA TRP A 340 26.75 -9.77 -3.86
C TRP A 340 27.07 -9.38 -2.42
N ARG A 341 27.37 -8.09 -2.18
CA ARG A 341 27.80 -7.57 -0.88
C ARG A 341 26.69 -7.57 0.18
N ILE A 342 25.45 -7.23 -0.20
CA ILE A 342 24.32 -7.19 0.74
C ILE A 342 23.74 -8.58 1.04
N MET A 343 23.97 -9.57 0.17
CA MET A 343 23.45 -10.93 0.34
C MET A 343 23.72 -11.53 1.73
N PRO A 344 24.97 -11.64 2.21
CA PRO A 344 25.23 -12.24 3.52
C PRO A 344 24.58 -11.46 4.68
N LEU A 345 24.50 -10.13 4.56
CA LEU A 345 23.92 -9.27 5.60
C LEU A 345 22.41 -9.42 5.69
N ILE A 346 21.72 -9.50 4.55
CA ILE A 346 20.27 -9.75 4.51
C ILE A 346 19.96 -11.17 4.96
N ARG A 347 20.74 -12.17 4.52
CA ARG A 347 20.56 -13.57 4.98
C ARG A 347 20.67 -13.70 6.50
N HIS A 348 21.72 -13.13 7.08
CA HIS A 348 21.87 -13.10 8.54
C HIS A 348 20.65 -12.48 9.25
N LYS A 349 20.15 -11.34 8.76
CA LYS A 349 18.95 -10.70 9.32
C LYS A 349 17.69 -11.56 9.17
N LEU A 350 17.55 -12.31 8.06
CA LEU A 350 16.43 -13.23 7.87
C LEU A 350 16.50 -14.39 8.86
N GLU A 351 17.69 -14.92 9.14
CA GLU A 351 17.92 -15.94 10.16
C GLU A 351 17.58 -15.42 11.56
N GLU A 352 18.11 -14.24 11.95
CA GLU A 352 17.83 -13.59 13.25
C GLU A 352 16.33 -13.33 13.46
N THR A 353 15.60 -13.05 12.37
CA THR A 353 14.16 -12.79 12.41
C THR A 353 13.30 -14.04 12.14
N GLY A 354 13.90 -15.22 11.96
CA GLY A 354 13.17 -16.47 11.70
C GLY A 354 12.40 -16.49 10.38
N GLN A 355 12.78 -15.66 9.41
CA GLN A 355 12.12 -15.48 8.11
C GLN A 355 12.76 -16.30 6.99
N GLU A 356 13.84 -17.04 7.27
CA GLU A 356 14.59 -17.84 6.30
C GLU A 356 13.72 -18.90 5.60
N PHE A 357 12.91 -19.63 6.37
CA PHE A 357 11.99 -20.63 5.79
C PHE A 357 11.06 -20.02 4.74
N LEU A 358 10.48 -18.85 5.03
CA LEU A 358 9.61 -18.13 4.09
C LEU A 358 10.37 -17.64 2.86
N PHE A 359 11.58 -17.14 3.05
CA PHE A 359 12.42 -16.68 1.96
C PHE A 359 12.72 -17.83 1.00
N ASP A 360 13.25 -18.95 1.50
CA ASP A 360 13.74 -20.05 0.68
C ASP A 360 12.64 -20.99 0.17
N SER A 361 11.58 -21.22 0.95
CA SER A 361 10.52 -22.20 0.62
C SER A 361 9.28 -21.59 -0.04
N LEU A 362 9.09 -20.26 0.07
CA LEU A 362 7.90 -19.59 -0.46
C LEU A 362 8.26 -18.49 -1.47
N GLU A 363 9.00 -17.47 -1.07
CA GLU A 363 9.17 -16.28 -1.93
C GLU A 363 10.16 -16.50 -3.08
N MET A 364 11.29 -17.16 -2.83
CA MET A 364 12.30 -17.43 -3.86
C MET A 364 11.80 -18.36 -4.98
N PRO A 365 11.15 -19.52 -4.68
CA PRO A 365 10.61 -20.39 -5.74
C PRO A 365 9.55 -19.69 -6.59
N LEU A 366 8.75 -18.83 -5.97
CA LEU A 366 7.66 -18.10 -6.62
C LEU A 366 8.15 -17.14 -7.71
N ILE A 367 9.37 -16.61 -7.62
CA ILE A 367 9.97 -15.74 -8.65
C ILE A 367 9.88 -16.39 -10.04
N SER A 368 10.25 -17.67 -10.14
CA SER A 368 10.28 -18.38 -11.42
C SER A 368 8.87 -18.62 -12.00
N ILE A 369 7.89 -18.82 -11.12
CA ILE A 369 6.49 -19.04 -11.49
C ILE A 369 5.89 -17.73 -12.00
N LEU A 370 6.10 -16.63 -11.26
CA LEU A 370 5.63 -15.31 -11.67
C LEU A 370 6.28 -14.88 -12.98
N ALA A 371 7.60 -15.05 -13.14
CA ALA A 371 8.25 -14.76 -14.41
C ALA A 371 7.65 -15.57 -15.58
N GLY A 372 7.32 -16.84 -15.36
CA GLY A 372 6.63 -17.68 -16.34
C GLY A 372 5.22 -17.19 -16.70
N MET A 373 4.45 -16.77 -15.69
CA MET A 373 3.12 -16.18 -15.87
C MET A 373 3.18 -14.86 -16.67
N GLU A 374 4.09 -13.97 -16.30
CA GLU A 374 4.31 -12.68 -16.98
C GLU A 374 4.74 -12.89 -18.43
N HIS A 375 5.74 -13.73 -18.66
CA HIS A 375 6.23 -14.05 -20.00
C HIS A 375 5.14 -14.65 -20.89
N ARG A 376 4.27 -15.51 -20.34
CA ARG A 376 3.18 -16.11 -21.09
C ARG A 376 2.05 -15.13 -21.38
N GLY A 377 1.61 -14.36 -20.39
CA GLY A 377 0.48 -13.45 -20.50
C GLY A 377 -0.86 -14.13 -20.79
N ILE A 378 -1.92 -13.34 -20.90
CA ILE A 378 -3.29 -13.81 -21.22
C ILE A 378 -3.75 -13.31 -22.59
N LEU A 379 -4.39 -14.18 -23.37
CA LEU A 379 -4.95 -13.82 -24.69
C LEU A 379 -6.18 -12.94 -24.52
N VAL A 380 -6.27 -11.90 -25.35
CA VAL A 380 -7.35 -10.92 -25.28
C VAL A 380 -7.96 -10.67 -26.65
N ASP A 381 -9.29 -10.74 -26.73
CA ASP A 381 -10.06 -10.38 -27.91
C ASP A 381 -10.13 -8.85 -28.06
N ALA A 382 -9.23 -8.32 -28.89
CA ALA A 382 -9.17 -6.90 -29.21
C ALA A 382 -10.42 -6.37 -29.93
N HIS A 383 -11.12 -7.22 -30.69
CA HIS A 383 -12.33 -6.81 -31.41
C HIS A 383 -13.48 -6.62 -30.43
N HIS A 384 -13.71 -7.59 -29.55
CA HIS A 384 -14.73 -7.49 -28.51
C HIS A 384 -14.52 -6.25 -27.62
N LEU A 385 -13.28 -5.92 -27.24
CA LEU A 385 -13.00 -4.70 -26.46
C LEU A 385 -13.35 -3.41 -27.21
N ARG A 386 -13.05 -3.31 -28.52
CA ARG A 386 -13.41 -2.14 -29.32
C ARG A 386 -14.92 -1.99 -29.45
N ASP A 387 -15.65 -3.10 -29.59
CA ASP A 387 -17.11 -3.09 -29.63
C ASP A 387 -17.70 -2.64 -28.28
N LEU A 388 -17.09 -3.07 -27.17
CA LEU A 388 -17.45 -2.58 -25.83
C LEU A 388 -17.20 -1.08 -25.67
N THR A 389 -16.10 -0.55 -26.20
CA THR A 389 -15.82 0.90 -26.18
C THR A 389 -16.96 1.70 -26.81
N VAL A 390 -17.46 1.27 -27.97
CA VAL A 390 -18.58 1.93 -28.67
C VAL A 390 -19.86 1.84 -27.83
N GLN A 391 -20.21 0.64 -27.36
CA GLN A 391 -21.44 0.43 -26.58
C GLN A 391 -21.42 1.18 -25.23
N PHE A 392 -20.26 1.27 -24.58
CA PHE A 392 -20.13 2.05 -23.35
C PHE A 392 -20.20 3.55 -23.62
N GLU A 393 -19.71 4.03 -24.75
CA GLU A 393 -19.85 5.44 -25.15
C GLU A 393 -21.32 5.81 -25.36
N GLU A 394 -22.09 4.99 -26.07
CA GLU A 394 -23.53 5.18 -26.28
C GLU A 394 -24.29 5.22 -24.94
N ALA A 395 -24.03 4.26 -24.05
CA ALA A 395 -24.65 4.21 -22.73
C ALA A 395 -24.22 5.38 -21.82
N LEU A 396 -23.00 5.91 -21.98
CA LEU A 396 -22.56 7.12 -21.28
C LEU A 396 -23.31 8.35 -21.78
N GLN A 397 -23.54 8.48 -23.08
CA GLN A 397 -24.30 9.58 -23.67
C GLN A 397 -25.74 9.58 -23.16
N GLU A 398 -26.42 8.43 -23.13
CA GLU A 398 -27.78 8.30 -22.59
C GLU A 398 -27.86 8.76 -21.12
N LYS A 399 -26.92 8.29 -20.29
CA LYS A 399 -26.82 8.69 -18.88
C LYS A 399 -26.51 10.18 -18.74
N ALA A 400 -25.62 10.73 -19.55
CA ALA A 400 -25.29 12.15 -19.55
C ALA A 400 -26.51 13.00 -19.88
N SER A 401 -27.27 12.66 -20.94
CA SER A 401 -28.52 13.35 -21.29
C SER A 401 -29.53 13.33 -20.14
N THR A 402 -29.66 12.20 -19.44
CA THR A 402 -30.53 12.09 -18.26
C THR A 402 -30.05 12.98 -17.11
N ILE A 403 -28.74 13.01 -16.85
CA ILE A 403 -28.14 13.85 -15.81
C ILE A 403 -28.32 15.34 -16.14
N TYR A 404 -28.10 15.76 -17.39
CA TYR A 404 -28.31 17.14 -17.83
C TYR A 404 -29.77 17.57 -17.73
N ALA A 405 -30.71 16.69 -18.08
CA ALA A 405 -32.13 16.96 -17.90
C ALA A 405 -32.51 17.17 -16.43
N LEU A 406 -31.96 16.35 -15.52
CA LEU A 406 -32.18 16.49 -14.07
C LEU A 406 -31.49 17.74 -13.49
N ALA A 407 -30.29 18.08 -13.97
CA ALA A 407 -29.53 19.25 -13.53
C ALA A 407 -30.02 20.57 -14.16
N LYS A 408 -30.78 20.48 -15.26
CA LYS A 408 -31.24 21.60 -16.10
C LYS A 408 -30.10 22.43 -16.70
N GLU A 409 -28.92 21.85 -16.83
CA GLU A 409 -27.75 22.44 -17.50
C GLU A 409 -26.73 21.36 -17.84
N GLU A 410 -25.83 21.67 -18.76
CA GLU A 410 -24.69 20.83 -19.10
C GLU A 410 -23.47 21.20 -18.25
N PHE A 411 -22.74 20.18 -17.81
CA PHE A 411 -21.52 20.34 -17.02
C PHE A 411 -20.66 19.08 -17.14
N ASN A 412 -19.40 19.16 -16.74
CA ASN A 412 -18.53 18.00 -16.67
C ASN A 412 -18.88 17.12 -15.46
N ILE A 413 -19.62 16.03 -15.71
CA ILE A 413 -20.08 15.04 -14.71
C ILE A 413 -18.90 14.37 -13.97
N GLN A 414 -17.73 14.25 -14.62
CA GLN A 414 -16.53 13.70 -13.99
C GLN A 414 -15.83 14.69 -13.07
N SER A 415 -16.03 16.00 -13.26
CA SER A 415 -15.40 17.04 -12.43
C SER A 415 -16.05 17.07 -11.03
N PRO A 416 -15.32 16.72 -9.94
CA PRO A 416 -15.88 16.73 -8.60
C PRO A 416 -16.39 18.10 -8.17
N ARG A 417 -15.73 19.18 -8.64
CA ARG A 417 -16.09 20.56 -8.32
C ARG A 417 -17.38 21.00 -9.00
N GLN A 418 -17.53 20.73 -10.30
CA GLN A 418 -18.75 21.09 -11.02
C GLN A 418 -19.93 20.25 -10.51
N LEU A 419 -19.73 18.95 -10.31
CA LEU A 419 -20.77 18.09 -9.72
C LEU A 419 -21.17 18.57 -8.31
N ALA A 420 -20.22 18.98 -7.47
CA ALA A 420 -20.54 19.50 -6.14
C ALA A 420 -21.43 20.75 -6.19
N SER A 421 -21.17 21.68 -7.12
CA SER A 421 -22.02 22.87 -7.30
C SER A 421 -23.45 22.46 -7.70
N ILE A 422 -23.61 21.53 -8.65
CA ILE A 422 -24.93 21.03 -9.04
C ILE A 422 -25.66 20.37 -7.86
N LEU A 423 -25.01 19.42 -7.17
CA LEU A 423 -25.65 18.63 -6.12
C LEU A 423 -25.99 19.47 -4.88
N PHE A 424 -25.07 20.33 -4.42
CA PHE A 424 -25.21 20.97 -3.11
C PHE A 424 -25.64 22.43 -3.17
N GLU A 425 -25.34 23.16 -4.25
CA GLU A 425 -25.72 24.58 -4.39
C GLU A 425 -27.04 24.71 -5.17
N LYS A 426 -27.19 23.99 -6.28
CA LYS A 426 -28.37 24.13 -7.15
C LYS A 426 -29.54 23.22 -6.75
N LEU A 427 -29.24 21.96 -6.46
CA LEU A 427 -30.24 20.99 -6.00
C LEU A 427 -30.40 20.96 -4.48
N GLU A 428 -29.59 21.73 -3.75
CA GLU A 428 -29.64 21.91 -2.30
C GLU A 428 -29.64 20.58 -1.51
N LEU A 429 -28.94 19.56 -2.03
CA LEU A 429 -28.81 18.28 -1.34
C LEU A 429 -27.97 18.41 -0.05
N PRO A 430 -28.19 17.55 0.96
CA PRO A 430 -27.48 17.66 2.23
C PRO A 430 -25.98 17.38 2.07
N VAL A 431 -25.13 18.21 2.68
CA VAL A 431 -23.69 17.96 2.68
C VAL A 431 -23.32 16.93 3.74
N ILE A 432 -23.07 15.69 3.30
CA ILE A 432 -22.70 14.58 4.18
C ILE A 432 -21.27 14.73 4.72
N ARG A 433 -20.31 15.02 3.83
CA ARG A 433 -18.88 15.09 4.16
C ARG A 433 -18.20 16.25 3.46
N LYS A 434 -17.36 16.98 4.20
CA LYS A 434 -16.51 18.06 3.66
C LYS A 434 -15.05 17.63 3.62
N THR A 435 -14.37 18.03 2.56
CA THR A 435 -12.92 17.95 2.39
C THR A 435 -12.32 19.34 2.44
N LYS A 436 -10.98 19.45 2.41
CA LYS A 436 -10.28 20.74 2.32
C LYS A 436 -10.73 21.59 1.11
N THR A 437 -11.21 20.93 0.04
CA THR A 437 -11.62 21.56 -1.23
C THR A 437 -13.13 21.73 -1.37
N GLY A 438 -13.92 21.46 -0.33
CA GLY A 438 -15.39 21.59 -0.33
C GLY A 438 -16.13 20.26 -0.11
N PRO A 439 -17.44 20.21 -0.38
CA PRO A 439 -18.24 18.98 -0.27
C PRO A 439 -17.65 17.82 -1.10
N SER A 440 -17.59 16.62 -0.51
CA SER A 440 -17.10 15.43 -1.19
C SER A 440 -18.15 14.87 -2.14
N THR A 441 -17.73 14.44 -3.34
CA THR A 441 -18.57 13.70 -4.30
C THR A 441 -18.00 12.30 -4.56
N ASP A 442 -17.31 11.72 -3.57
CA ASP A 442 -16.76 10.36 -3.68
C ASP A 442 -17.89 9.32 -3.69
N MET A 443 -17.61 8.12 -4.21
CA MET A 443 -18.61 7.06 -4.37
C MET A 443 -19.40 6.79 -3.08
N SER A 444 -18.73 6.69 -1.93
CA SER A 444 -19.39 6.43 -0.64
C SER A 444 -20.34 7.57 -0.22
N VAL A 445 -20.03 8.81 -0.59
CA VAL A 445 -20.90 9.97 -0.31
C VAL A 445 -22.08 9.98 -1.27
N LEU A 446 -21.86 9.67 -2.55
CA LEU A 446 -22.94 9.55 -3.53
C LEU A 446 -23.89 8.41 -3.16
N GLU A 447 -23.40 7.26 -2.70
CA GLU A 447 -24.25 6.13 -2.27
C GLU A 447 -25.16 6.47 -1.08
N GLU A 448 -24.69 7.33 -0.17
CA GLU A 448 -25.47 7.81 0.97
C GLU A 448 -26.43 8.94 0.56
N LEU A 449 -26.09 9.70 -0.49
CA LEU A 449 -26.95 10.71 -1.11
C LEU A 449 -28.02 10.14 -2.06
N ALA A 450 -27.83 8.92 -2.57
CA ALA A 450 -28.71 8.32 -3.58
C ALA A 450 -30.22 8.39 -3.24
N PRO A 451 -30.65 8.15 -1.98
CA PRO A 451 -32.07 8.26 -1.62
C PRO A 451 -32.66 9.67 -1.72
N HIS A 452 -31.84 10.72 -1.77
CA HIS A 452 -32.31 12.11 -1.75
C HIS A 452 -32.71 12.63 -3.14
N HIS A 453 -32.09 12.14 -4.22
CA HIS A 453 -32.42 12.59 -5.56
C HIS A 453 -32.00 11.59 -6.65
N PRO A 454 -32.84 11.32 -7.66
CA PRO A 454 -32.53 10.40 -8.77
C PRO A 454 -31.25 10.71 -9.58
N ILE A 455 -30.76 11.96 -9.55
CA ILE A 455 -29.56 12.36 -10.29
C ILE A 455 -28.34 11.63 -9.75
N VAL A 456 -28.34 11.32 -8.46
CA VAL A 456 -27.19 10.72 -7.77
C VAL A 456 -26.98 9.28 -8.26
N GLU A 457 -28.05 8.50 -8.42
CA GLU A 457 -27.97 7.15 -8.98
C GLU A 457 -27.44 7.16 -10.43
N GLN A 458 -27.91 8.11 -11.25
CA GLN A 458 -27.41 8.27 -12.62
C GLN A 458 -25.94 8.66 -12.65
N VAL A 459 -25.50 9.55 -11.76
CA VAL A 459 -24.09 9.95 -11.64
C VAL A 459 -23.21 8.79 -11.18
N ILE A 460 -23.67 7.98 -10.21
CA ILE A 460 -22.96 6.75 -9.77
C ILE A 460 -22.78 5.80 -10.96
N ALA A 461 -23.86 5.54 -11.70
CA ALA A 461 -23.83 4.66 -12.87
C ALA A 461 -22.90 5.21 -13.95
N TYR A 462 -22.98 6.52 -14.26
CA TYR A 462 -22.13 7.19 -15.24
C TYR A 462 -20.65 7.10 -14.86
N ARG A 463 -20.27 7.44 -13.62
CA ARG A 463 -18.87 7.40 -13.17
C ARG A 463 -18.31 5.98 -13.15
N SER A 464 -19.13 5.00 -12.74
CA SER A 464 -18.74 3.59 -12.74
C SER A 464 -18.46 3.11 -14.16
N LEU A 465 -19.38 3.38 -15.10
CA LEU A 465 -19.24 3.00 -16.51
C LEU A 465 -18.06 3.74 -17.18
N ALA A 466 -17.91 5.03 -16.94
CA ALA A 466 -16.81 5.82 -17.50
C ALA A 466 -15.44 5.32 -17.01
N LYS A 467 -15.35 4.93 -15.73
CA LYS A 467 -14.14 4.29 -15.21
C LYS A 467 -13.88 2.95 -15.89
N LEU A 468 -14.89 2.09 -16.06
CA LEU A 468 -14.74 0.80 -16.74
C LEU A 468 -14.30 0.97 -18.19
N LYS A 469 -14.88 1.93 -18.91
CA LYS A 469 -14.49 2.28 -20.28
C LYS A 469 -13.04 2.75 -20.34
N GLY A 470 -12.70 3.80 -19.61
CA GLY A 470 -11.37 4.41 -19.69
C GLY A 470 -10.24 3.52 -19.13
N THR A 471 -10.50 2.78 -18.04
CA THR A 471 -9.48 1.94 -17.40
C THR A 471 -9.26 0.63 -18.14
N TYR A 472 -10.30 0.08 -18.79
CA TYR A 472 -10.25 -1.26 -19.35
C TYR A 472 -10.56 -1.28 -20.86
N ALA A 473 -11.77 -0.91 -21.28
CA ALA A 473 -12.18 -1.06 -22.68
C ALA A 473 -11.27 -0.28 -23.65
N ASP A 474 -10.92 0.97 -23.30
CA ASP A 474 -10.07 1.83 -24.12
C ASP A 474 -8.57 1.53 -23.95
N ALA A 475 -8.14 1.19 -22.73
CA ALA A 475 -6.72 1.05 -22.40
C ALA A 475 -6.15 -0.33 -22.76
N LEU A 476 -6.89 -1.42 -22.50
CA LEU A 476 -6.38 -2.78 -22.70
C LEU A 476 -5.97 -3.09 -24.14
N PRO A 477 -6.69 -2.66 -25.20
CA PRO A 477 -6.27 -2.92 -26.57
C PRO A 477 -4.88 -2.37 -26.92
N ALA A 478 -4.48 -1.25 -26.30
CA ALA A 478 -3.16 -0.64 -26.51
C ALA A 478 -2.03 -1.37 -25.75
N LEU A 479 -2.37 -2.23 -24.78
CA LEU A 479 -1.44 -3.02 -23.99
C LEU A 479 -1.25 -4.44 -24.51
N ILE A 480 -1.92 -4.80 -25.61
CA ILE A 480 -1.72 -6.09 -26.28
C ILE A 480 -0.35 -6.07 -26.95
N HIS A 481 0.52 -6.99 -26.54
CA HIS A 481 1.85 -7.08 -27.11
C HIS A 481 1.77 -7.58 -28.56
N PRO A 482 2.39 -6.89 -29.53
CA PRO A 482 2.18 -7.12 -30.96
C PRO A 482 2.62 -8.52 -31.42
N ASP A 483 3.69 -9.06 -30.84
CA ASP A 483 4.24 -10.36 -31.28
C ASP A 483 3.50 -11.56 -30.69
N THR A 484 2.88 -11.40 -29.52
CA THR A 484 2.24 -12.51 -28.78
C THR A 484 0.72 -12.47 -28.89
N GLY A 485 0.14 -11.30 -29.17
CA GLY A 485 -1.31 -11.06 -29.10
C GLY A 485 -1.86 -11.10 -27.67
N ARG A 486 -1.00 -11.07 -26.65
CA ARG A 486 -1.37 -11.26 -25.24
C ARG A 486 -1.07 -10.01 -24.40
N ILE A 487 -1.76 -9.88 -23.28
CA ILE A 487 -1.46 -8.87 -22.26
C ILE A 487 -0.56 -9.51 -21.20
N HIS A 488 0.54 -8.83 -20.88
CA HIS A 488 1.57 -9.29 -19.95
C HIS A 488 1.57 -8.38 -18.71
N THR A 489 0.72 -8.70 -17.74
CA THR A 489 0.69 -7.94 -16.47
C THR A 489 1.95 -8.20 -15.65
N SER A 490 2.40 -7.21 -14.88
CA SER A 490 3.48 -7.37 -13.91
C SER A 490 2.94 -7.71 -12.52
N TYR A 491 3.33 -8.86 -11.97
CA TYR A 491 3.07 -9.31 -10.61
C TYR A 491 4.16 -8.85 -9.64
N ASN A 492 3.77 -8.20 -8.55
CA ASN A 492 4.70 -7.67 -7.56
C ASN A 492 4.57 -8.43 -6.23
N GLN A 493 5.64 -9.10 -5.80
CA GLN A 493 5.71 -9.81 -4.51
C GLN A 493 5.87 -8.87 -3.31
N THR A 494 6.47 -7.70 -3.53
CA THR A 494 7.04 -6.87 -2.45
C THR A 494 6.33 -5.53 -2.28
N VAL A 495 5.06 -5.43 -2.68
CA VAL A 495 4.29 -4.16 -2.63
C VAL A 495 3.29 -4.14 -1.47
N THR A 496 2.55 -5.22 -1.24
CA THR A 496 1.53 -5.22 -0.21
C THR A 496 2.12 -5.61 1.13
N ALA A 497 1.81 -4.89 2.21
CA ALA A 497 2.31 -5.22 3.55
C ALA A 497 1.75 -6.54 4.12
N THR A 498 0.71 -7.11 3.49
CA THR A 498 0.08 -8.36 3.90
C THR A 498 0.67 -9.59 3.25
N GLY A 499 1.58 -9.47 2.27
CA GLY A 499 2.11 -10.63 1.54
C GLY A 499 1.37 -10.97 0.26
N ARG A 500 0.22 -10.33 -0.03
CA ARG A 500 -0.52 -10.54 -1.28
C ARG A 500 0.28 -10.07 -2.49
N LEU A 501 0.17 -10.81 -3.59
CA LEU A 501 0.61 -10.32 -4.88
C LEU A 501 -0.23 -9.09 -5.26
N SER A 502 0.39 -8.10 -5.87
CA SER A 502 -0.33 -7.06 -6.62
C SER A 502 0.00 -7.16 -8.11
N SER A 503 -0.85 -6.58 -8.94
CA SER A 503 -0.68 -6.55 -10.40
C SER A 503 -0.63 -5.10 -10.89
N SER A 504 0.23 -4.82 -11.86
CA SER A 504 0.42 -3.51 -12.48
C SER A 504 0.62 -3.63 -13.99
N GLU A 505 0.34 -2.55 -14.71
CA GLU A 505 0.63 -2.41 -16.15
C GLU A 505 0.10 -3.55 -17.05
N PRO A 506 -1.22 -3.87 -17.04
CA PRO A 506 -2.30 -3.28 -16.27
C PRO A 506 -2.60 -4.04 -14.97
N ASN A 507 -3.34 -3.42 -14.04
CA ASN A 507 -3.80 -4.10 -12.82
C ASN A 507 -5.02 -4.99 -13.12
N LEU A 508 -4.77 -6.28 -13.37
CA LEU A 508 -5.81 -7.26 -13.68
C LEU A 508 -6.59 -7.74 -12.44
N GLN A 509 -6.09 -7.47 -11.22
CA GLN A 509 -6.79 -7.85 -9.99
C GLN A 509 -8.05 -7.01 -9.75
N ASN A 510 -8.12 -5.80 -10.30
CA ASN A 510 -9.19 -4.85 -10.01
C ASN A 510 -10.37 -4.90 -10.99
N ILE A 511 -10.39 -5.85 -11.94
CA ILE A 511 -11.48 -5.94 -12.91
C ILE A 511 -12.74 -6.45 -12.20
N PRO A 512 -13.81 -5.65 -12.09
CA PRO A 512 -14.99 -6.03 -11.31
C PRO A 512 -15.67 -7.27 -11.85
N ILE A 513 -16.19 -8.09 -10.94
CA ILE A 513 -16.93 -9.32 -11.30
C ILE A 513 -18.43 -9.23 -11.06
N ARG A 514 -18.86 -8.45 -10.08
CA ARG A 514 -20.25 -8.45 -9.63
C ARG A 514 -21.19 -7.67 -10.55
N THR A 515 -20.65 -6.83 -11.42
CA THR A 515 -21.43 -6.02 -12.37
C THR A 515 -21.48 -6.71 -13.73
N GLU A 516 -22.55 -6.46 -14.49
CA GLU A 516 -22.69 -6.99 -15.84
C GLU A 516 -21.59 -6.44 -16.76
N GLU A 517 -21.29 -5.15 -16.66
CA GLU A 517 -20.26 -4.48 -17.44
C GLU A 517 -18.85 -5.01 -17.13
N GLY A 518 -18.58 -5.34 -15.87
CA GLY A 518 -17.34 -5.99 -15.46
C GLY A 518 -17.21 -7.40 -16.04
N ARG A 519 -18.29 -8.19 -16.02
CA ARG A 519 -18.36 -9.51 -16.67
C ARG A 519 -18.19 -9.42 -18.19
N ARG A 520 -18.69 -8.36 -18.82
CA ARG A 520 -18.47 -8.13 -20.26
C ARG A 520 -17.02 -7.83 -20.59
N ILE A 521 -16.31 -7.07 -19.76
CA ILE A 521 -14.86 -6.85 -19.90
C ILE A 521 -14.09 -8.16 -19.70
N ARG A 522 -14.40 -8.93 -18.64
CA ARG A 522 -13.76 -10.23 -18.38
C ARG A 522 -13.95 -11.23 -19.52
N ARG A 523 -15.04 -11.13 -20.30
CA ARG A 523 -15.28 -11.97 -21.49
C ARG A 523 -14.23 -11.75 -22.59
N ALA A 524 -13.58 -10.59 -22.62
CA ALA A 524 -12.50 -10.33 -23.57
C ALA A 524 -11.27 -11.21 -23.36
N PHE A 525 -11.08 -11.76 -22.15
CA PHE A 525 -9.94 -12.60 -21.82
C PHE A 525 -10.28 -14.04 -22.16
N ILE A 526 -9.64 -14.58 -23.19
CA ILE A 526 -10.01 -15.84 -23.84
C ILE A 526 -8.90 -16.89 -23.75
N ALA A 527 -9.25 -18.17 -23.92
CA ALA A 527 -8.26 -19.24 -24.11
C ALA A 527 -7.67 -19.19 -25.53
N ALA A 528 -6.43 -19.64 -25.68
CA ALA A 528 -5.88 -19.94 -27.00
C ALA A 528 -6.65 -21.09 -27.71
N PRO A 529 -6.63 -21.17 -29.05
CA PRO A 529 -7.25 -22.28 -29.78
C PRO A 529 -6.80 -23.67 -29.28
N GLY A 530 -7.75 -24.59 -29.13
CA GLY A 530 -7.50 -25.95 -28.60
C GLY A 530 -7.26 -26.01 -27.09
N HIS A 531 -7.48 -24.90 -26.38
CA HIS A 531 -7.36 -24.78 -24.93
C HIS A 531 -8.67 -24.26 -24.34
N VAL A 532 -8.81 -24.42 -23.03
CA VAL A 532 -9.88 -23.84 -22.20
C VAL A 532 -9.26 -23.10 -21.03
N LEU A 533 -9.98 -22.12 -20.48
CA LEU A 533 -9.64 -21.53 -19.20
C LEU A 533 -10.22 -22.37 -18.06
N LEU A 534 -9.40 -22.66 -17.06
CA LEU A 534 -9.79 -23.26 -15.79
C LEU A 534 -9.55 -22.23 -14.69
N SER A 535 -10.58 -21.88 -13.94
CA SER A 535 -10.47 -21.05 -12.74
C SER A 535 -10.63 -21.92 -11.50
N ALA A 536 -9.82 -21.65 -10.48
CA ALA A 536 -9.86 -22.30 -9.18
C ALA A 536 -9.78 -21.23 -8.08
N ASP A 537 -10.87 -21.01 -7.34
CA ASP A 537 -11.01 -20.00 -6.29
C ASP A 537 -11.18 -20.63 -4.92
N TYR A 538 -10.45 -20.16 -3.91
CA TYR A 538 -10.64 -20.65 -2.56
C TYR A 538 -11.94 -20.13 -1.94
N SER A 539 -12.85 -21.05 -1.61
CA SER A 539 -14.12 -20.71 -0.99
C SER A 539 -13.93 -20.23 0.45
N GLN A 540 -14.01 -18.91 0.65
CA GLN A 540 -14.04 -18.27 1.97
C GLN A 540 -12.78 -18.53 2.82
N ILE A 541 -11.60 -18.55 2.18
CA ILE A 541 -10.33 -18.89 2.85
C ILE A 541 -10.06 -18.10 4.12
N GLU A 542 -10.35 -16.78 4.13
CA GLU A 542 -10.11 -15.94 5.30
C GLU A 542 -10.96 -16.36 6.52
N LEU A 543 -12.21 -16.80 6.31
CA LEU A 543 -13.06 -17.31 7.39
C LEU A 543 -12.58 -18.67 7.89
N ARG A 544 -12.06 -19.53 7.00
CA ARG A 544 -11.48 -20.82 7.37
C ARG A 544 -10.20 -20.65 8.19
N ILE A 545 -9.36 -19.67 7.81
CA ILE A 545 -8.17 -19.28 8.58
C ILE A 545 -8.56 -18.72 9.95
N LEU A 546 -9.59 -17.88 10.02
CA LEU A 546 -10.11 -17.41 11.31
C LEU A 546 -10.56 -18.59 12.17
N ALA A 547 -11.32 -19.54 11.62
CA ALA A 547 -11.77 -20.73 12.35
C ALA A 547 -10.58 -21.56 12.86
N HIS A 548 -9.53 -21.69 12.05
CA HIS A 548 -8.30 -22.38 12.46
C HIS A 548 -7.60 -21.69 13.65
N PHE A 549 -7.37 -20.38 13.59
CA PHE A 549 -6.67 -19.65 14.65
C PHE A 549 -7.51 -19.45 15.91
N SER A 550 -8.81 -19.17 15.75
CA SER A 550 -9.71 -18.94 16.87
C SER A 550 -10.08 -20.21 17.61
N GLU A 551 -10.02 -21.35 16.90
CA GLU A 551 -10.51 -22.65 17.37
C GLU A 551 -11.94 -22.57 17.90
N ASP A 552 -12.73 -21.65 17.33
CA ASP A 552 -14.09 -21.45 17.76
C ASP A 552 -14.94 -22.66 17.36
N ARG A 553 -15.54 -23.31 18.35
CA ARG A 553 -16.27 -24.58 18.16
C ARG A 553 -17.39 -24.44 17.12
N HIS A 554 -18.11 -23.33 17.10
CA HIS A 554 -19.23 -23.13 16.19
C HIS A 554 -18.76 -22.91 14.75
N LEU A 555 -17.68 -22.15 14.56
CA LEU A 555 -17.09 -21.95 13.23
C LEU A 555 -16.45 -23.23 12.69
N VAL A 556 -15.68 -23.94 13.52
CA VAL A 556 -15.02 -25.20 13.13
C VAL A 556 -16.06 -26.24 12.72
N GLU A 557 -17.10 -26.43 13.54
CA GLU A 557 -18.20 -27.35 13.22
C GLU A 557 -18.91 -26.96 11.92
N ALA A 558 -19.19 -25.66 11.71
CA ALA A 558 -19.86 -25.20 10.49
C ALA A 558 -19.05 -25.56 9.23
N PHE A 559 -17.74 -25.38 9.24
CA PHE A 559 -16.89 -25.74 8.10
C PHE A 559 -16.69 -27.24 7.92
N GLN A 560 -16.63 -28.02 9.01
CA GLN A 560 -16.52 -29.48 8.95
C GLN A 560 -17.78 -30.15 8.42
N THR A 561 -18.95 -29.58 8.70
CA THR A 561 -20.25 -30.09 8.25
C THR A 561 -20.71 -29.53 6.90
N GLY A 562 -19.95 -28.60 6.31
CA GLY A 562 -20.33 -27.93 5.06
C GLY A 562 -21.49 -26.92 5.20
N ALA A 563 -21.80 -26.48 6.43
CA ALA A 563 -22.85 -25.51 6.67
C ALA A 563 -22.46 -24.10 6.21
N ASP A 564 -23.44 -23.33 5.73
CA ASP A 564 -23.25 -21.91 5.38
C ASP A 564 -23.08 -21.06 6.64
N VAL A 565 -21.85 -20.60 6.87
CA VAL A 565 -21.47 -19.80 8.05
C VAL A 565 -22.25 -18.48 8.12
N HIS A 566 -22.55 -17.85 6.98
CA HIS A 566 -23.30 -16.58 6.97
C HIS A 566 -24.77 -16.80 7.33
N LEU A 567 -25.37 -17.88 6.82
CA LEU A 567 -26.73 -18.27 7.16
C LEU A 567 -26.83 -18.65 8.64
N ARG A 568 -25.88 -19.44 9.15
CA ARG A 568 -25.82 -19.81 10.57
C ARG A 568 -25.65 -18.58 11.46
N THR A 569 -24.72 -17.69 11.15
CA THR A 569 -24.60 -16.41 11.87
C THR A 569 -25.91 -15.62 11.85
N ALA A 570 -26.58 -15.53 10.70
CA ALA A 570 -27.85 -14.79 10.59
C ALA A 570 -28.93 -15.39 11.50
N ALA A 571 -29.10 -16.72 11.48
CA ALA A 571 -30.07 -17.44 12.30
C ALA A 571 -29.84 -17.17 13.79
N GLU A 572 -28.60 -17.27 14.25
CA GLU A 572 -28.21 -17.07 15.65
C GLU A 572 -28.36 -15.59 16.08
N MET A 573 -27.88 -14.66 15.25
CA MET A 573 -27.93 -13.23 15.55
C MET A 573 -29.35 -12.68 15.56
N LEU A 574 -30.23 -13.18 14.71
CA LEU A 574 -31.63 -12.75 14.62
C LEU A 574 -32.58 -13.62 15.44
N ASN A 575 -32.09 -14.72 16.01
CA ASN A 575 -32.87 -15.71 16.76
C ASN A 575 -34.05 -16.26 15.93
N VAL A 576 -33.77 -16.60 14.68
CA VAL A 576 -34.73 -17.20 13.73
C VAL A 576 -34.21 -18.56 13.26
N PRO A 577 -35.08 -19.54 12.99
CA PRO A 577 -34.68 -20.80 12.38
C PRO A 577 -33.93 -20.59 11.06
N ALA A 578 -32.97 -21.48 10.77
CA ALA A 578 -32.14 -21.41 9.55
C ALA A 578 -32.95 -21.31 8.24
N HIS A 579 -34.11 -21.96 8.17
CA HIS A 579 -34.99 -21.94 6.98
C HIS A 579 -35.80 -20.64 6.83
N GLU A 580 -35.87 -19.83 7.87
CA GLU A 580 -36.52 -18.51 7.85
C GLU A 580 -35.53 -17.37 7.53
N VAL A 581 -34.23 -17.69 7.41
CA VAL A 581 -33.21 -16.71 7.05
C VAL A 581 -33.39 -16.28 5.60
N THR A 582 -33.77 -15.02 5.41
CA THR A 582 -33.91 -14.42 4.08
C THR A 582 -32.54 -14.12 3.44
N PRO A 583 -32.46 -13.96 2.10
CA PRO A 583 -31.23 -13.53 1.42
C PRO A 583 -30.67 -12.21 1.96
N GLU A 584 -31.55 -11.28 2.35
CA GLU A 584 -31.16 -10.00 2.94
C GLU A 584 -30.50 -10.18 4.31
N MET A 585 -31.10 -11.01 5.18
CA MET A 585 -30.53 -11.34 6.49
C MET A 585 -29.16 -12.00 6.34
N ARG A 586 -29.01 -12.93 5.40
CA ARG A 586 -27.71 -13.56 5.08
C ARG A 586 -26.67 -12.53 4.61
N ARG A 587 -27.07 -11.55 3.79
CA ARG A 587 -26.18 -10.47 3.31
C ARG A 587 -25.72 -9.56 4.46
N GLN A 588 -26.61 -9.24 5.38
CA GLN A 588 -26.27 -8.48 6.59
C GLN A 588 -25.30 -9.25 7.48
N ALA A 589 -25.57 -10.54 7.74
CA ALA A 589 -24.67 -11.41 8.50
C ALA A 589 -23.30 -11.57 7.84
N LYS A 590 -23.23 -11.65 6.50
CA LYS A 590 -21.97 -11.60 5.76
C LYS A 590 -21.20 -10.30 6.04
N THR A 591 -21.89 -9.16 6.01
CA THR A 591 -21.29 -7.86 6.30
C THR A 591 -20.78 -7.77 7.74
N ILE A 592 -21.50 -8.38 8.69
CA ILE A 592 -21.10 -8.49 10.09
C ILE A 592 -19.86 -9.38 10.24
N ASN A 593 -19.88 -10.60 9.70
CA ASN A 593 -18.73 -11.53 9.77
C ASN A 593 -17.46 -10.85 9.26
N PHE A 594 -17.47 -10.33 8.03
CA PHE A 594 -16.30 -9.66 7.48
C PHE A 594 -15.96 -8.36 8.22
N GLY A 595 -16.96 -7.58 8.65
CA GLY A 595 -16.73 -6.37 9.44
C GLY A 595 -15.97 -6.66 10.73
N ILE A 596 -16.44 -7.63 11.51
CA ILE A 596 -15.84 -8.00 12.80
C ILE A 596 -14.45 -8.62 12.60
N ILE A 597 -14.28 -9.49 11.60
CA ILE A 597 -12.97 -10.06 11.23
C ILE A 597 -11.94 -8.97 10.97
N TYR A 598 -12.36 -7.88 10.33
CA TYR A 598 -11.45 -6.78 10.00
C TYR A 598 -11.30 -5.71 11.10
N GLY A 599 -11.73 -6.02 12.34
CA GLY A 599 -11.63 -5.10 13.46
C GLY A 599 -12.49 -3.84 13.30
N MET A 600 -13.61 -3.95 12.59
CA MET A 600 -14.55 -2.83 12.41
C MET A 600 -15.25 -2.52 13.73
N GLY A 601 -15.12 -1.27 14.18
CA GLY A 601 -15.84 -0.80 15.36
C GLY A 601 -17.35 -0.60 15.11
N PRO A 602 -18.15 -0.39 16.16
CA PRO A 602 -19.60 -0.21 16.06
C PRO A 602 -20.03 0.87 15.07
N TYR A 603 -19.30 1.99 15.01
CA TYR A 603 -19.57 3.08 14.08
C TYR A 603 -19.44 2.66 12.60
N GLY A 604 -18.36 1.95 12.25
CA GLY A 604 -18.14 1.49 10.87
C GLY A 604 -19.17 0.44 10.45
N LEU A 605 -19.56 -0.44 11.38
CA LEU A 605 -20.57 -1.46 11.11
C LEU A 605 -21.96 -0.83 10.94
N ALA A 606 -22.30 0.16 11.77
CA ALA A 606 -23.54 0.92 11.67
C ALA A 606 -23.70 1.58 10.29
N GLN A 607 -22.64 2.20 9.77
CA GLN A 607 -22.66 2.81 8.42
C GLN A 607 -22.91 1.78 7.32
N ARG A 608 -22.20 0.64 7.33
CA ARG A 608 -22.35 -0.39 6.29
C ARG A 608 -23.72 -1.05 6.29
N LEU A 609 -24.27 -1.30 7.47
CA LEU A 609 -25.58 -1.93 7.63
C LEU A 609 -26.74 -0.93 7.57
N ARG A 610 -26.45 0.39 7.53
CA ARG A 610 -27.44 1.47 7.64
C ARG A 610 -28.33 1.34 8.88
N ILE A 611 -27.73 1.02 10.03
CA ILE A 611 -28.40 0.90 11.34
C ILE A 611 -27.82 1.89 12.35
N THR A 612 -28.44 2.02 13.52
CA THR A 612 -27.91 2.88 14.59
C THR A 612 -26.65 2.29 15.22
N SER A 613 -25.75 3.15 15.71
CA SER A 613 -24.53 2.73 16.44
C SER A 613 -24.86 1.84 17.65
N LYS A 614 -25.99 2.07 18.33
CA LYS A 614 -26.47 1.24 19.43
C LYS A 614 -26.79 -0.19 18.98
N LEU A 615 -27.50 -0.35 17.86
CA LEU A 615 -27.81 -1.66 17.29
C LEU A 615 -26.55 -2.38 16.80
N ALA A 616 -25.64 -1.66 16.14
CA ALA A 616 -24.37 -2.23 15.69
C ALA A 616 -23.50 -2.73 16.86
N LYS A 617 -23.46 -1.98 17.98
CA LYS A 617 -22.76 -2.41 19.19
C LYS A 617 -23.36 -3.70 19.76
N ALA A 618 -24.69 -3.76 19.89
CA ALA A 618 -25.38 -4.96 20.36
C ALA A 618 -25.16 -6.16 19.45
N ALA A 619 -25.13 -5.95 18.12
CA ALA A 619 -24.82 -6.99 17.14
C ALA A 619 -23.40 -7.56 17.32
N ILE A 620 -22.40 -6.69 17.55
CA ILE A 620 -21.01 -7.11 17.83
C ILE A 620 -20.92 -7.88 19.15
N GLU A 621 -21.60 -7.42 20.20
CA GLU A 621 -21.63 -8.10 21.49
C GLU A 621 -22.22 -9.50 21.35
N LYS A 622 -23.40 -9.63 20.73
CA LYS A 622 -24.06 -10.92 20.48
C LYS A 622 -23.23 -11.85 19.59
N TYR A 623 -22.55 -11.32 18.57
CA TYR A 623 -21.65 -12.10 17.72
C TYR A 623 -20.56 -12.78 18.56
N PHE A 624 -19.92 -12.02 19.45
CA PHE A 624 -18.84 -12.55 20.28
C PHE A 624 -19.29 -13.38 21.48
N GLU A 625 -20.55 -13.24 21.93
CA GLU A 625 -21.16 -14.17 22.88
C GLU A 625 -21.32 -15.56 22.26
N HIS A 626 -21.65 -15.61 20.96
CA HIS A 626 -21.75 -16.86 20.21
C HIS A 626 -20.36 -17.40 19.81
N TYR A 627 -19.51 -16.55 19.23
CA TYR A 627 -18.17 -16.90 18.75
C TYR A 627 -17.08 -16.48 19.75
N VAL A 628 -17.07 -17.14 20.92
CA VAL A 628 -16.15 -16.82 22.04
C VAL A 628 -14.68 -17.00 21.66
N GLY A 629 -14.36 -18.03 20.86
CA GLY A 629 -13.00 -18.29 20.39
C GLY A 629 -12.46 -17.15 19.53
N VAL A 630 -13.33 -16.53 18.73
CA VAL A 630 -12.96 -15.36 17.90
C VAL A 630 -12.62 -14.16 18.76
N ARG A 631 -13.41 -13.88 19.80
CA ARG A 631 -13.10 -12.78 20.75
C ARG A 631 -11.74 -12.99 21.42
N ARG A 632 -11.48 -14.21 21.90
CA ARG A 632 -10.20 -14.59 22.52
C ARG A 632 -9.04 -14.32 21.56
N PHE A 633 -9.12 -14.85 20.35
CA PHE A 633 -8.08 -14.70 19.32
C PHE A 633 -7.78 -13.24 18.99
N ILE A 634 -8.81 -12.40 18.81
CA ILE A 634 -8.62 -10.97 18.52
C ILE A 634 -7.84 -10.28 19.65
N ASN A 635 -8.23 -10.54 20.91
CA ASN A 635 -7.56 -9.95 22.07
C ASN A 635 -6.10 -10.42 22.18
N GLU A 636 -5.85 -11.71 21.99
CA GLU A 636 -4.50 -12.29 22.01
C GLU A 636 -3.61 -11.71 20.90
N CYS A 637 -4.14 -11.51 19.69
CA CYS A 637 -3.42 -10.87 18.59
C CYS A 637 -2.98 -9.45 18.94
N ILE A 638 -3.89 -8.63 19.49
CA ILE A 638 -3.58 -7.25 19.89
C ILE A 638 -2.53 -7.24 21.00
N GLU A 639 -2.70 -8.05 22.05
CA GLU A 639 -1.79 -8.08 23.19
C GLU A 639 -0.40 -8.62 22.80
N LYS A 640 -0.33 -9.67 21.98
CA LYS A 640 0.94 -10.19 21.44
C LYS A 640 1.64 -9.12 20.61
N ALA A 641 0.92 -8.46 19.71
CA ALA A 641 1.48 -7.40 18.85
C ALA A 641 1.96 -6.18 19.63
N ARG A 642 1.25 -5.76 20.68
CA ARG A 642 1.68 -4.66 21.57
C ARG A 642 2.97 -5.00 22.30
N ARG A 643 3.12 -6.25 22.75
CA ARG A 643 4.31 -6.70 23.49
C ARG A 643 5.56 -6.80 22.61
N GLN A 644 5.42 -7.33 21.40
CA GLN A 644 6.56 -7.64 20.52
C GLN A 644 6.82 -6.62 19.41
N GLY A 645 5.87 -5.73 19.12
CA GLY A 645 5.98 -4.69 18.09
C GLY A 645 5.57 -5.12 16.67
N TYR A 646 5.27 -6.41 16.46
CA TYR A 646 4.86 -6.97 15.16
C TYR A 646 3.78 -8.04 15.31
N THR A 647 3.18 -8.45 14.19
CA THR A 647 2.30 -9.63 14.09
C THR A 647 2.83 -10.62 13.05
N GLU A 648 2.38 -11.87 13.11
CA GLU A 648 2.90 -12.99 12.30
C GLU A 648 1.77 -13.77 11.62
N THR A 649 2.03 -14.30 10.42
CA THR A 649 1.17 -15.27 9.75
C THR A 649 1.47 -16.70 10.22
N LEU A 650 0.68 -17.67 9.75
CA LEU A 650 0.87 -19.10 10.03
C LEU A 650 2.26 -19.61 9.61
N LEU A 651 2.79 -19.08 8.50
CA LEU A 651 4.11 -19.48 7.98
C LEU A 651 5.25 -18.61 8.53
N GLY A 652 4.97 -17.68 9.45
CA GLY A 652 5.98 -16.88 10.14
C GLY A 652 6.19 -15.46 9.61
N ARG A 653 5.40 -15.00 8.62
CA ARG A 653 5.64 -13.71 7.97
C ARG A 653 5.37 -12.59 8.96
N ARG A 654 6.40 -11.80 9.27
CA ARG A 654 6.30 -10.66 10.18
C ARG A 654 5.81 -9.41 9.48
N ARG A 655 4.96 -8.65 10.18
CA ARG A 655 4.64 -7.25 9.86
C ARG A 655 4.79 -6.40 11.10
N GLN A 656 5.69 -5.42 11.04
CA GLN A 656 5.86 -4.42 12.09
C GLN A 656 4.61 -3.54 12.22
N ILE A 657 4.23 -3.20 13.45
CA ILE A 657 3.07 -2.35 13.75
C ILE A 657 3.46 -1.25 14.75
N PRO A 658 4.31 -0.30 14.34
CA PRO A 658 4.71 0.83 15.20
C PRO A 658 3.50 1.68 15.64
N GLU A 659 2.39 1.65 14.91
CA GLU A 659 1.16 2.38 15.21
C GLU A 659 0.58 2.05 16.59
N LEU A 660 0.82 0.82 17.09
CA LEU A 660 0.35 0.40 18.42
C LEU A 660 0.97 1.21 19.57
N GLN A 661 2.16 1.79 19.36
CA GLN A 661 2.85 2.64 20.34
C GLN A 661 2.43 4.12 20.25
N SER A 662 1.57 4.48 19.28
CA SER A 662 1.16 5.86 19.10
C SER A 662 0.25 6.35 20.24
N ARG A 663 0.52 7.58 20.72
CA ARG A 663 -0.38 8.29 21.64
C ARG A 663 -1.70 8.67 20.96
N ASN A 664 -1.70 8.84 19.64
CA ASN A 664 -2.90 9.17 18.88
C ASN A 664 -3.85 7.96 18.81
N PHE A 665 -5.06 8.12 19.36
CA PHE A 665 -6.07 7.08 19.41
C PHE A 665 -6.42 6.50 18.03
N ASN A 666 -6.54 7.34 17.00
CA ASN A 666 -6.91 6.88 15.66
C ASN A 666 -5.79 6.04 15.01
N VAL A 667 -4.54 6.45 15.21
CA VAL A 667 -3.36 5.71 14.73
C VAL A 667 -3.26 4.37 15.47
N ARG A 668 -3.43 4.39 16.79
CA ARG A 668 -3.42 3.15 17.60
C ARG A 668 -4.54 2.19 17.20
N GLN A 669 -5.76 2.69 16.98
CA GLN A 669 -6.88 1.88 16.50
C GLN A 669 -6.60 1.28 15.11
N GLN A 670 -5.93 2.03 14.23
CA GLN A 670 -5.47 1.48 12.95
C GLN A 670 -4.47 0.34 13.19
N GLY A 671 -3.49 0.52 14.09
CA GLY A 671 -2.55 -0.54 14.48
C GLY A 671 -3.24 -1.81 15.00
N GLU A 672 -4.27 -1.67 15.84
CA GLU A 672 -5.07 -2.81 16.32
C GLU A 672 -5.76 -3.56 15.17
N ARG A 673 -6.32 -2.85 14.19
CA ARG A 673 -6.89 -3.48 12.99
C ARG A 673 -5.83 -4.20 12.17
N LEU A 674 -4.64 -3.62 12.03
CA LEU A 674 -3.53 -4.27 11.32
C LEU A 674 -3.08 -5.55 12.02
N ALA A 675 -3.07 -5.55 13.37
CA ALA A 675 -2.68 -6.70 14.18
C ALA A 675 -3.64 -7.88 14.02
N ILE A 676 -4.94 -7.61 13.87
CA ILE A 676 -5.97 -8.63 13.65
C ILE A 676 -5.96 -9.12 12.18
N ASN A 677 -5.86 -8.19 11.22
CA ASN A 677 -6.06 -8.52 9.81
C ASN A 677 -4.89 -9.29 9.22
N THR A 678 -3.66 -8.97 9.64
CA THR A 678 -2.45 -9.52 9.01
C THR A 678 -2.33 -11.03 9.21
N PRO A 679 -2.53 -11.62 10.41
CA PRO A 679 -2.54 -13.07 10.56
C PRO A 679 -3.53 -13.78 9.63
N ILE A 680 -4.68 -13.18 9.34
CA ILE A 680 -5.73 -13.78 8.52
C ILE A 680 -5.40 -13.61 7.02
N GLN A 681 -5.30 -12.37 6.56
CA GLN A 681 -5.08 -12.05 5.15
C GLN A 681 -3.70 -12.46 4.67
N GLY A 682 -2.68 -12.33 5.53
CA GLY A 682 -1.33 -12.74 5.21
C GLY A 682 -1.18 -14.25 5.17
N THR A 683 -1.85 -14.99 6.05
CA THR A 683 -1.89 -16.45 5.92
C THR A 683 -2.61 -16.86 4.63
N ALA A 684 -3.70 -16.19 4.24
CA ALA A 684 -4.35 -16.48 2.95
C ALA A 684 -3.39 -16.24 1.78
N ALA A 685 -2.64 -15.14 1.82
CA ALA A 685 -1.62 -14.81 0.83
C ALA A 685 -0.48 -15.85 0.80
N ASP A 686 -0.04 -16.34 1.96
CA ASP A 686 1.00 -17.35 2.06
C ASP A 686 0.52 -18.70 1.50
N LEU A 687 -0.72 -19.09 1.81
CA LEU A 687 -1.30 -20.35 1.34
C LEU A 687 -1.57 -20.34 -0.17
N ILE A 688 -2.02 -19.23 -0.76
CA ILE A 688 -2.17 -19.15 -2.22
C ILE A 688 -0.81 -19.21 -2.92
N LYS A 689 0.22 -18.54 -2.39
CA LYS A 689 1.60 -18.64 -2.92
C LYS A 689 2.15 -20.05 -2.83
N LYS A 690 1.92 -20.73 -1.70
CA LYS A 690 2.31 -22.13 -1.53
C LYS A 690 1.57 -23.03 -2.53
N ALA A 691 0.28 -22.81 -2.72
CA ALA A 691 -0.51 -23.55 -3.69
C ALA A 691 0.01 -23.34 -5.12
N MET A 692 0.44 -22.13 -5.47
CA MET A 692 1.05 -21.88 -6.78
C MET A 692 2.31 -22.74 -6.99
N ILE A 693 3.17 -22.84 -5.96
CA ILE A 693 4.39 -23.66 -5.99
C ILE A 693 4.04 -25.15 -6.09
N ASP A 694 3.13 -25.64 -5.26
CA ASP A 694 2.73 -27.04 -5.23
C ASP A 694 2.07 -27.46 -6.55
N VAL A 695 1.16 -26.62 -7.09
CA VAL A 695 0.50 -26.86 -8.38
C VAL A 695 1.52 -26.87 -9.51
N GLN A 696 2.40 -25.85 -9.60
CA GLN A 696 3.40 -25.80 -10.67
C GLN A 696 4.34 -27.01 -10.61
N GLY A 697 4.82 -27.37 -9.42
CA GLY A 697 5.68 -28.54 -9.24
C GLY A 697 5.01 -29.85 -9.67
N ARG A 698 3.71 -30.03 -9.40
CA ARG A 698 2.94 -31.20 -9.83
C ARG A 698 2.67 -31.19 -11.34
N LEU A 699 2.39 -30.04 -11.95
CA LEU A 699 2.23 -29.91 -13.40
C LEU A 699 3.52 -30.30 -14.13
N ASP A 700 4.67 -29.76 -13.67
CA ASP A 700 5.98 -30.04 -14.23
C ASP A 700 6.34 -31.53 -14.09
N ALA A 701 6.12 -32.13 -12.90
CA ALA A 701 6.39 -33.54 -12.65
C ALA A 701 5.53 -34.49 -13.50
N ALA A 702 4.28 -34.09 -13.78
CA ALA A 702 3.36 -34.85 -14.63
C ALA A 702 3.60 -34.61 -16.13
N GLY A 703 4.48 -33.68 -16.51
CA GLY A 703 4.74 -33.32 -17.90
C GLY A 703 3.52 -32.70 -18.61
N LEU A 704 2.62 -32.06 -17.85
CA LEU A 704 1.42 -31.43 -18.39
C LEU A 704 1.77 -30.08 -19.03
N ARG A 705 1.03 -29.70 -20.06
CA ARG A 705 1.25 -28.45 -20.81
C ARG A 705 0.37 -27.30 -20.33
N ALA A 706 -0.54 -27.56 -19.39
CA ALA A 706 -1.31 -26.53 -18.71
C ALA A 706 -0.41 -25.46 -18.11
N ALA A 707 -0.83 -24.21 -18.22
CA ALA A 707 -0.06 -23.08 -17.74
C ALA A 707 -0.90 -22.19 -16.83
N MET A 708 -0.33 -21.83 -15.69
CA MET A 708 -0.88 -20.79 -14.82
C MET A 708 -0.73 -19.43 -15.52
N LEU A 709 -1.83 -18.70 -15.65
CA LEU A 709 -1.86 -17.40 -16.33
C LEU A 709 -1.99 -16.25 -15.33
N LEU A 710 -2.98 -16.35 -14.43
CA LEU A 710 -3.33 -15.25 -13.54
C LEU A 710 -3.48 -15.72 -12.09
N GLN A 711 -3.10 -14.83 -11.17
CA GLN A 711 -3.48 -14.88 -9.76
C GLN A 711 -4.29 -13.62 -9.44
N VAL A 712 -5.56 -13.80 -9.03
CA VAL A 712 -6.48 -12.69 -8.73
C VAL A 712 -7.18 -12.94 -7.40
N HIS A 713 -6.88 -12.12 -6.39
CA HIS A 713 -7.39 -12.32 -5.02
C HIS A 713 -7.03 -13.70 -4.45
N ASP A 714 -7.97 -14.63 -4.39
CA ASP A 714 -7.78 -16.01 -3.91
C ASP A 714 -8.00 -17.03 -5.05
N GLU A 715 -8.05 -16.55 -6.31
CA GLU A 715 -8.29 -17.27 -7.57
C GLU A 715 -6.98 -17.53 -8.33
N LEU A 716 -6.81 -18.74 -8.85
CA LEU A 716 -5.81 -19.10 -9.86
C LEU A 716 -6.51 -19.42 -11.19
N VAL A 717 -6.02 -18.82 -12.28
CA VAL A 717 -6.53 -19.04 -13.63
C VAL A 717 -5.47 -19.72 -14.48
N PHE A 718 -5.87 -20.80 -15.15
CA PHE A 718 -5.02 -21.62 -16.00
C PHE A 718 -5.54 -21.64 -17.42
N GLU A 719 -4.64 -21.76 -18.39
CA GLU A 719 -4.93 -22.14 -19.76
C GLU A 719 -4.51 -23.59 -19.96
N VAL A 720 -5.48 -24.44 -20.32
CA VAL A 720 -5.35 -25.89 -20.26
C VAL A 720 -5.70 -26.48 -21.63
N PRO A 721 -4.83 -27.31 -22.25
CA PRO A 721 -5.22 -28.04 -23.46
C PRO A 721 -6.46 -28.88 -23.18
N GLU A 722 -7.43 -28.90 -24.10
CA GLU A 722 -8.72 -29.58 -23.89
C GLU A 722 -8.58 -31.05 -23.47
N GLY A 723 -7.60 -31.76 -24.05
CA GLY A 723 -7.32 -33.16 -23.72
C GLY A 723 -6.70 -33.40 -22.33
N GLU A 724 -6.22 -32.36 -21.65
CA GLU A 724 -5.58 -32.44 -20.32
C GLU A 724 -6.52 -31.95 -19.19
N LEU A 725 -7.70 -31.42 -19.54
CA LEU A 725 -8.58 -30.68 -18.61
C LEU A 725 -8.91 -31.43 -17.33
N GLU A 726 -9.41 -32.66 -17.42
CA GLU A 726 -9.86 -33.41 -16.23
C GLU A 726 -8.69 -33.81 -15.33
N THR A 727 -7.52 -34.11 -15.93
CA THR A 727 -6.30 -34.42 -15.17
C THR A 727 -5.83 -33.19 -14.40
N VAL A 728 -5.77 -32.04 -15.08
CA VAL A 728 -5.34 -30.76 -14.49
C VAL A 728 -6.34 -30.29 -13.44
N ARG A 729 -7.64 -30.38 -13.70
CA ARG A 729 -8.71 -30.03 -12.75
C ARG A 729 -8.56 -30.77 -11.43
N ASN A 730 -8.38 -32.09 -11.48
CA ASN A 730 -8.21 -32.91 -10.28
C ASN A 730 -6.91 -32.60 -9.55
N LEU A 731 -5.81 -32.45 -10.29
CA LEU A 731 -4.50 -32.12 -9.73
C LEU A 731 -4.50 -30.76 -9.02
N VAL A 732 -5.06 -29.73 -9.65
CA VAL A 732 -5.16 -28.37 -9.10
C VAL A 732 -6.00 -28.39 -7.83
N LYS A 733 -7.18 -29.03 -7.88
CA LYS A 733 -8.07 -29.15 -6.71
C LYS A 733 -7.36 -29.80 -5.52
N GLU A 734 -6.76 -30.96 -5.74
CA GLU A 734 -6.08 -31.71 -4.66
C GLU A 734 -4.91 -30.90 -4.08
N ALA A 735 -4.09 -30.29 -4.94
CA ALA A 735 -2.94 -29.51 -4.50
C ALA A 735 -3.34 -28.27 -3.67
N MET A 736 -4.40 -27.58 -4.09
CA MET A 736 -4.90 -26.40 -3.37
C MET A 736 -5.63 -26.78 -2.07
N GLU A 737 -6.52 -27.78 -2.08
CA GLU A 737 -7.25 -28.18 -0.87
C GLU A 737 -6.33 -28.81 0.20
N ALA A 738 -5.25 -29.48 -0.23
CA ALA A 738 -4.27 -30.11 0.66
C ALA A 738 -3.03 -29.24 0.94
N VAL A 739 -3.01 -27.97 0.54
CA VAL A 739 -1.83 -27.08 0.62
C VAL A 739 -1.26 -26.97 2.05
N TRP A 740 -2.13 -27.05 3.07
CA TRP A 740 -1.75 -27.01 4.47
C TRP A 740 -2.76 -27.72 5.39
N PRO A 741 -2.32 -28.45 6.44
CA PRO A 741 -3.22 -29.16 7.36
C PRO A 741 -3.89 -28.21 8.36
N LEU A 742 -4.89 -27.45 7.91
CA LEU A 742 -5.73 -26.63 8.78
C LEU A 742 -6.72 -27.49 9.59
N LYS A 743 -7.23 -26.93 10.70
CA LYS A 743 -8.25 -27.57 11.56
C LYS A 743 -9.62 -27.69 10.89
N VAL A 744 -9.82 -26.94 9.80
CA VAL A 744 -11.00 -26.95 8.94
C VAL A 744 -10.54 -27.24 7.52
N PRO A 745 -11.33 -27.99 6.72
CA PRO A 745 -10.94 -28.28 5.34
C PRO A 745 -10.86 -26.99 4.52
N LEU A 746 -9.89 -26.85 3.62
CA LEU A 746 -9.95 -25.87 2.55
C LEU A 746 -10.82 -26.43 1.42
N MET A 747 -11.54 -25.55 0.74
CA MET A 747 -12.39 -25.91 -0.39
C MET A 747 -12.06 -25.01 -1.56
N VAL A 748 -12.06 -25.59 -2.76
CA VAL A 748 -11.83 -24.87 -4.01
C VAL A 748 -13.03 -25.04 -4.92
N ASP A 749 -13.63 -23.92 -5.29
CA ASP A 749 -14.65 -23.85 -6.34
C ASP A 749 -13.93 -23.71 -7.68
N MET A 750 -14.34 -24.52 -8.67
CA MET A 750 -13.72 -24.51 -9.99
C MET A 750 -14.74 -24.34 -11.09
N GLY A 751 -14.43 -23.46 -12.04
CA GLY A 751 -15.19 -23.26 -13.26
C GLY A 751 -14.30 -23.40 -14.50
N THR A 752 -14.93 -23.64 -15.65
CA THR A 752 -14.24 -23.78 -16.94
C THR A 752 -15.02 -23.11 -18.04
N GLY A 753 -14.32 -22.49 -18.98
CA GLY A 753 -14.96 -21.78 -20.08
C GLY A 753 -13.97 -21.36 -21.16
N GLN A 754 -14.51 -20.79 -22.25
CA GLN A 754 -13.69 -20.27 -23.35
C GLN A 754 -13.16 -18.86 -23.05
N ASN A 755 -13.75 -18.19 -22.06
CA ASN A 755 -13.32 -16.90 -21.56
C ASN A 755 -13.38 -16.84 -20.03
N TRP A 756 -12.73 -15.83 -19.46
CA TRP A 756 -12.55 -15.73 -18.02
C TRP A 756 -13.88 -15.54 -17.27
N THR A 757 -14.88 -14.91 -17.89
CA THR A 757 -16.23 -14.78 -17.30
C THR A 757 -16.94 -16.12 -17.18
N GLU A 758 -16.85 -16.97 -18.19
CA GLU A 758 -17.44 -18.32 -18.16
C GLU A 758 -16.68 -19.27 -17.23
N ALA A 759 -15.35 -19.12 -17.15
CA ALA A 759 -14.53 -19.95 -16.30
C ALA A 759 -14.67 -19.58 -14.81
N HIS A 760 -15.07 -18.36 -14.46
CA HIS A 760 -15.17 -17.98 -13.06
C HIS A 760 -16.33 -18.72 -12.35
N PRO A 761 -16.07 -19.36 -11.19
CA PRO A 761 -17.04 -20.22 -10.48
C PRO A 761 -18.21 -19.49 -9.80
#